data_AF-A0A5B7UMG7-F1
#
_entry.id   AF-A0A5B7UMG7-F1
#
_cell.length_a   1.000
_cell.length_b   1.000
_cell.length_c   1.000
_cell.angle_alpha   90.00
_cell.angle_beta   90.00
_cell.angle_gamma   90.00
#
_symmetry.space_group_name_H-M   'P 1'
#
loop_
_entity.id
_entity.type
_entity.pdbx_description
1 polymer ?
#
loop_
_entity_poly.entity_id
_entity_poly.type
_entity_poly.pdbx_seq_one_letter_code
_entity_poly.pdbx_strand_id
1 'polypeptide(L)'
;MKITFLLYNAYGIGGTIRATANLATALAERHEVEVVSYYRTADTPSLPFGPGVALRPLVDLRPGSRHYDGRDPAQRASGTVCPHDLMYKGKTPPSRLGETRLAEHLRRSDADVVIATRPYLVCFLAEHGRADQLRIGQEHVTHDFHRAGLRRDQDAAIARLDAFVTVSHGDERAYRAALPDVPTRLTHIPNCIPAPEAEASSGDTRTVVAAGRLVPVKRYDRLIGAFAKVAAQHPDWTLRIYGQGREKEKLRHRVHELGLHDHVFLMDARTSIDTEWAKGAVAAVSSSTESFGMTIVEAMRLGVPVVSTDCDFGPREIITHGEDGLLVPADGPDAAVEEGIADALCRLIENDAERFRMAQAAIRSARRFLPDHTAAQYEALIDDLRPGAAASRRSRTRTARTAVARTPRQRVGALAERLGVAAWLGKALPPVAVGCRVAPDGSLYFRVPVAELTHGDWQLVLRPRAGTEDDTVRLPFRITADDTEPYAKLLLHRSGRPMAEGYWNVHLQQGRKGRVRRARAGLVETGRLLAPTVPPHPSGAGFATAVPYRTQDGNLSLRTWSRAAHAELESLAVDPDAITLTGTVHGAAARGHHYRLRARLRGGDASFETRCTVDEAGCFTARVPLADPAGQHPGGEAIWDLGLEPYDEQGHVIRLARLRGDVIERRRTDVFPGARPATADGALELRPYLTSSNDLALKAVPDPVAPARESVV
;
A
#
# COMPACT_ATOMS: atom_id res chain seq x y z
N MET A 1 -9.45 32.89 -7.23
CA MET A 1 -10.06 32.34 -8.47
C MET A 1 -10.98 31.22 -8.08
N LYS A 2 -11.97 30.95 -8.92
CA LYS A 2 -12.82 29.76 -8.85
C LYS A 2 -12.30 28.74 -9.86
N ILE A 3 -11.88 27.57 -9.38
CA ILE A 3 -11.27 26.51 -10.20
C ILE A 3 -12.15 25.27 -10.10
N THR A 4 -12.63 24.79 -11.25
CA THR A 4 -13.40 23.55 -11.33
C THR A 4 -12.59 22.45 -12.00
N PHE A 5 -12.40 21.32 -11.30
CA PHE A 5 -11.86 20.10 -11.89
C PHE A 5 -13.00 19.21 -12.37
N LEU A 6 -12.92 18.71 -13.61
CA LEU A 6 -13.78 17.66 -14.11
C LEU A 6 -13.09 16.31 -13.92
N LEU A 7 -13.71 15.45 -13.12
CA LEU A 7 -13.23 14.11 -12.83
C LEU A 7 -14.32 13.08 -13.15
N TYR A 8 -13.94 11.97 -13.75
CA TYR A 8 -14.94 11.00 -14.22
C TYR A 8 -15.62 10.25 -13.06
N ASN A 9 -14.84 9.84 -12.05
CA ASN A 9 -15.38 9.21 -10.84
C ASN A 9 -14.44 9.45 -9.67
N ALA A 10 -14.79 10.37 -8.77
CA ALA A 10 -14.04 10.67 -7.55
C ALA A 10 -14.08 9.55 -6.49
N TYR A 11 -14.96 8.56 -6.67
CA TYR A 11 -15.22 7.50 -5.68
C TYR A 11 -14.45 6.20 -5.94
N GLY A 12 -13.72 6.12 -7.06
CA GLY A 12 -12.81 5.01 -7.36
C GLY A 12 -11.42 5.19 -6.74
N ILE A 13 -10.54 4.23 -7.02
CA ILE A 13 -9.12 4.28 -6.69
C ILE A 13 -8.32 4.33 -8.00
N GLY A 14 -7.45 5.32 -8.17
CA GLY A 14 -6.64 5.44 -9.38
C GLY A 14 -5.69 6.64 -9.37
N GLY A 15 -4.70 6.61 -10.27
CA GLY A 15 -3.67 7.64 -10.38
C GLY A 15 -4.24 9.02 -10.67
N THR A 16 -5.11 9.15 -11.68
CA THR A 16 -5.79 10.42 -12.01
C THR A 16 -6.57 10.98 -10.82
N ILE A 17 -7.30 10.14 -10.08
CA ILE A 17 -8.10 10.56 -8.92
C ILE A 17 -7.17 11.09 -7.82
N ARG A 18 -6.08 10.35 -7.53
CA ARG A 18 -5.08 10.77 -6.53
C ARG A 18 -4.42 12.09 -6.91
N ALA A 19 -3.94 12.22 -8.16
CA ALA A 19 -3.30 13.43 -8.65
C ALA A 19 -4.25 14.64 -8.59
N THR A 20 -5.50 14.45 -9.00
CA THR A 20 -6.54 15.49 -8.92
C THR A 20 -6.82 15.89 -7.46
N ALA A 21 -6.97 14.92 -6.57
CA ALA A 21 -7.22 15.18 -5.15
C ALA A 21 -6.07 15.96 -4.50
N ASN A 22 -4.82 15.58 -4.77
CA ASN A 22 -3.63 16.25 -4.25
C ASN A 22 -3.55 17.70 -4.74
N LEU A 23 -3.69 17.91 -6.05
CA LEU A 23 -3.59 19.24 -6.66
C LEU A 23 -4.77 20.15 -6.26
N ALA A 24 -5.99 19.64 -6.30
CA ALA A 24 -7.18 20.38 -5.89
C ALA A 24 -7.07 20.82 -4.42
N THR A 25 -6.56 19.94 -3.55
CA THR A 25 -6.33 20.26 -2.13
C THR A 25 -5.33 21.39 -1.97
N ALA A 26 -4.20 21.36 -2.68
CA ALA A 26 -3.19 22.41 -2.59
C ALA A 26 -3.67 23.75 -3.15
N LEU A 27 -4.42 23.75 -4.26
CA LEU A 27 -5.02 24.98 -4.80
C LEU A 27 -6.11 25.54 -3.88
N ALA A 28 -6.84 24.68 -3.15
CA ALA A 28 -7.90 25.09 -2.23
C ALA A 28 -7.39 25.89 -1.02
N GLU A 29 -6.08 25.88 -0.75
CA GLU A 29 -5.47 26.73 0.28
C GLU A 29 -5.53 28.21 -0.08
N ARG A 30 -5.63 28.54 -1.38
CA ARG A 30 -5.55 29.92 -1.91
C ARG A 30 -6.71 30.28 -2.84
N HIS A 31 -7.52 29.31 -3.25
CA HIS A 31 -8.57 29.47 -4.25
C HIS A 31 -9.85 28.74 -3.85
N GLU A 32 -10.98 29.14 -4.43
CA GLU A 32 -12.22 28.38 -4.32
C GLU A 32 -12.14 27.22 -5.32
N VAL A 33 -12.13 25.98 -4.83
CA VAL A 33 -11.94 24.79 -5.67
C VAL A 33 -13.13 23.85 -5.56
N GLU A 34 -13.66 23.46 -6.72
CA GLU A 34 -14.67 22.43 -6.85
C GLU A 34 -14.15 21.27 -7.71
N VAL A 35 -14.43 20.05 -7.29
CA VAL A 35 -14.28 18.84 -8.09
C VAL A 35 -15.66 18.35 -8.48
N VAL A 36 -15.94 18.38 -9.78
CA VAL A 36 -17.18 17.86 -10.36
C VAL A 36 -16.93 16.42 -10.78
N SER A 37 -17.55 15.49 -10.06
CA SER A 37 -17.48 14.06 -10.35
C SER A 37 -18.61 13.67 -11.28
N TYR A 38 -18.30 13.14 -12.47
CA TYR A 38 -19.32 12.72 -13.44
C TYR A 38 -20.26 11.66 -12.83
N TYR A 39 -19.68 10.66 -12.14
CA TYR A 39 -20.42 9.65 -11.39
C TYR A 39 -20.18 9.70 -9.88
N ARG A 40 -21.20 9.27 -9.13
CA ARG A 40 -21.10 8.85 -7.73
C ARG A 40 -21.45 7.38 -7.61
N THR A 41 -20.49 6.58 -7.16
CA THR A 41 -20.68 5.12 -7.00
C THR A 41 -20.58 4.66 -5.54
N ALA A 42 -20.19 5.55 -4.62
CA ALA A 42 -20.11 5.27 -3.19
C ALA A 42 -20.53 6.49 -2.37
N ASP A 43 -20.80 6.28 -1.07
CA ASP A 43 -21.18 7.37 -0.17
C ASP A 43 -20.04 8.37 0.04
N THR A 44 -18.84 7.85 0.25
CA THR A 44 -17.61 8.60 0.48
C THR A 44 -16.57 8.30 -0.59
N PRO A 45 -15.75 9.29 -0.99
CA PRO A 45 -14.61 9.05 -1.86
C PRO A 45 -13.63 8.04 -1.26
N SER A 46 -13.02 7.20 -2.10
CA SER A 46 -12.00 6.24 -1.65
C SER A 46 -10.67 6.91 -1.31
N LEU A 47 -10.40 8.08 -1.88
CA LEU A 47 -9.23 8.91 -1.61
C LEU A 47 -9.70 10.25 -1.01
N PRO A 48 -9.03 10.77 0.03
CA PRO A 48 -9.45 12.01 0.68
C PRO A 48 -9.21 13.22 -0.22
N PHE A 49 -10.15 14.15 -0.20
CA PHE A 49 -9.99 15.51 -0.69
C PHE A 49 -9.88 16.43 0.53
N GLY A 50 -9.02 17.46 0.48
CA GLY A 50 -8.83 18.39 1.59
C GLY A 50 -10.11 19.19 1.92
N PRO A 51 -10.19 19.74 3.14
CA PRO A 51 -11.41 20.40 3.65
C PRO A 51 -11.87 21.63 2.85
N GLY A 52 -10.99 22.24 2.05
CA GLY A 52 -11.32 23.37 1.17
C GLY A 52 -11.87 22.99 -0.22
N VAL A 53 -11.96 21.69 -0.53
CA VAL A 53 -12.39 21.21 -1.85
C VAL A 53 -13.87 20.82 -1.81
N ALA A 54 -14.71 21.53 -2.56
CA ALA A 54 -16.10 21.13 -2.75
C ALA A 54 -16.18 19.93 -3.72
N LEU A 55 -16.85 18.84 -3.34
CA LEU A 55 -17.06 17.69 -4.23
C LEU A 55 -18.52 17.62 -4.69
N ARG A 56 -18.77 17.76 -6.00
CA ARG A 56 -20.10 17.73 -6.60
C ARG A 56 -20.27 16.56 -7.57
N PRO A 57 -21.02 15.51 -7.20
CA PRO A 57 -21.38 14.46 -8.14
C PRO A 57 -22.55 14.86 -9.05
N LEU A 58 -22.51 14.47 -10.34
CA LEU A 58 -23.58 14.77 -11.31
C LEU A 58 -24.59 13.64 -11.47
N VAL A 59 -24.15 12.39 -11.49
CA VAL A 59 -25.02 11.20 -11.66
C VAL A 59 -24.78 10.21 -10.52
N ASP A 60 -25.83 9.87 -9.76
CA ASP A 60 -25.78 8.97 -8.61
C ASP A 60 -26.13 7.53 -9.02
N LEU A 61 -25.12 6.66 -9.00
CA LEU A 61 -25.22 5.23 -9.31
C LEU A 61 -24.98 4.36 -8.07
N ARG A 62 -25.10 4.90 -6.86
CA ARG A 62 -24.98 4.11 -5.62
C ARG A 62 -26.11 3.09 -5.50
N PRO A 63 -25.80 1.80 -5.29
CA PRO A 63 -26.83 0.79 -5.02
C PRO A 63 -27.71 1.20 -3.83
N GLY A 64 -29.03 1.14 -3.99
CA GLY A 64 -29.98 1.48 -2.92
C GLY A 64 -30.17 2.96 -2.62
N SER A 65 -29.53 3.87 -3.37
CA SER A 65 -29.78 5.32 -3.23
C SER A 65 -31.22 5.68 -3.57
N ARG A 66 -31.83 6.56 -2.78
CA ARG A 66 -33.14 7.16 -3.08
C ARG A 66 -33.11 8.03 -4.35
N HIS A 67 -31.93 8.49 -4.72
CA HIS A 67 -31.67 9.32 -5.91
C HIS A 67 -30.94 8.52 -7.00
N TYR A 68 -31.09 7.19 -7.03
CA TYR A 68 -30.42 6.34 -8.02
C TYR A 68 -30.86 6.65 -9.45
N ASP A 69 -29.95 7.22 -10.24
CA ASP A 69 -30.18 7.70 -11.60
C ASP A 69 -30.17 6.57 -12.66
N GLY A 70 -29.74 5.36 -12.31
CA GLY A 70 -29.69 4.22 -13.25
C GLY A 70 -31.06 3.75 -13.77
N ARG A 71 -32.16 4.31 -13.24
CA ARG A 71 -33.53 4.09 -13.74
C ARG A 71 -33.92 5.04 -14.87
N ASP A 72 -33.22 6.15 -15.03
CA ASP A 72 -33.49 7.13 -16.09
C ASP A 72 -33.15 6.53 -17.48
N PRO A 73 -34.06 6.57 -18.46
CA PRO A 73 -33.77 6.10 -19.82
C PRO A 73 -32.56 6.80 -20.46
N ALA A 74 -32.35 8.09 -20.19
CA ALA A 74 -31.20 8.85 -20.70
C ALA A 74 -29.87 8.42 -20.05
N GLN A 75 -29.91 7.78 -18.88
CA GLN A 75 -28.72 7.17 -18.28
C GLN A 75 -28.29 5.89 -19.01
N ARG A 76 -29.23 5.18 -19.64
CA ARG A 76 -28.95 3.96 -20.43
C ARG A 76 -28.53 4.27 -21.86
N ALA A 77 -28.83 5.47 -22.33
CA ALA A 77 -28.46 5.89 -23.66
C ALA A 77 -27.02 6.39 -23.69
N SER A 78 -26.21 5.89 -24.63
CA SER A 78 -24.81 6.27 -24.78
C SER A 78 -24.65 7.77 -24.99
N GLY A 79 -23.61 8.32 -24.38
CA GLY A 79 -23.12 9.67 -24.70
C GLY A 79 -22.74 9.80 -26.18
N THR A 80 -22.69 11.04 -26.64
CA THR A 80 -22.46 11.43 -28.02
C THR A 80 -21.11 12.09 -28.23
N VAL A 81 -20.53 12.67 -27.18
CA VAL A 81 -19.21 13.31 -27.23
C VAL A 81 -18.12 12.25 -27.22
N CYS A 82 -17.11 12.40 -28.08
CA CYS A 82 -15.96 11.49 -28.17
C CYS A 82 -16.36 9.99 -28.26
N PRO A 83 -17.07 9.59 -29.34
CA PRO A 83 -17.67 8.26 -29.46
C PRO A 83 -16.63 7.13 -29.50
N HIS A 84 -15.36 7.46 -29.75
CA HIS A 84 -14.26 6.51 -29.77
C HIS A 84 -13.60 6.29 -28.41
N ASP A 85 -14.01 6.99 -27.34
CA ASP A 85 -13.54 6.68 -25.98
C ASP A 85 -14.18 5.37 -25.49
N LEU A 86 -13.41 4.30 -25.63
CA LEU A 86 -13.80 2.96 -25.20
C LEU A 86 -13.30 2.61 -23.79
N MET A 87 -12.66 3.54 -23.08
CA MET A 87 -12.02 3.26 -21.79
C MET A 87 -13.04 2.79 -20.72
N TYR A 88 -14.31 3.14 -20.90
CA TYR A 88 -15.39 2.77 -19.99
C TYR A 88 -16.32 1.67 -20.54
N LYS A 89 -15.91 0.93 -21.59
CA LYS A 89 -16.67 -0.25 -22.06
C LYS A 89 -16.81 -1.25 -20.90
N GLY A 90 -18.00 -1.29 -20.30
CA GLY A 90 -18.26 -2.03 -19.06
C GLY A 90 -19.27 -1.33 -18.15
N LYS A 91 -18.87 -1.03 -16.90
CA LYS A 91 -19.81 -0.77 -15.80
C LYS A 91 -20.41 0.64 -15.73
N THR A 92 -19.73 1.68 -16.20
CA THR A 92 -20.22 3.08 -16.15
C THR A 92 -19.75 3.87 -17.38
N PRO A 93 -20.24 3.56 -18.60
CA PRO A 93 -19.92 4.32 -19.80
C PRO A 93 -20.59 5.70 -19.76
N PRO A 94 -20.10 6.70 -20.52
CA PRO A 94 -20.75 7.99 -20.57
C PRO A 94 -22.19 7.86 -21.10
N SER A 95 -23.08 8.65 -20.52
CA SER A 95 -24.52 8.62 -20.80
C SER A 95 -25.05 9.99 -21.20
N ARG A 96 -26.15 10.03 -21.98
CA ARG A 96 -26.84 11.28 -22.33
C ARG A 96 -27.31 12.07 -21.11
N LEU A 97 -27.73 11.39 -20.04
CA LEU A 97 -28.07 12.05 -18.78
C LEU A 97 -26.86 12.79 -18.19
N GLY A 98 -25.71 12.11 -18.12
CA GLY A 98 -24.49 12.71 -17.61
C GLY A 98 -24.01 13.88 -18.47
N GLU A 99 -24.10 13.77 -19.81
CA GLU A 99 -23.77 14.86 -20.74
C GLU A 99 -24.69 16.07 -20.51
N THR A 100 -25.99 15.85 -20.42
CA THR A 100 -26.98 16.90 -20.18
C THR A 100 -26.66 17.65 -18.88
N ARG A 101 -26.41 16.92 -17.79
CA ARG A 101 -26.10 17.52 -16.48
C ARG A 101 -24.73 18.21 -16.46
N LEU A 102 -23.72 17.66 -17.15
CA LEU A 102 -22.40 18.28 -17.26
C LEU A 102 -22.45 19.56 -18.10
N ALA A 103 -23.16 19.57 -19.23
CA ALA A 103 -23.37 20.76 -20.05
C ALA A 103 -24.15 21.82 -19.27
N GLU A 104 -25.21 21.44 -18.54
CA GLU A 104 -25.96 22.35 -17.68
C GLU A 104 -25.08 22.94 -16.57
N HIS A 105 -24.21 22.12 -15.96
CA HIS A 105 -23.25 22.58 -14.96
C HIS A 105 -22.26 23.58 -15.55
N LEU A 106 -21.59 23.26 -16.67
CA LEU A 106 -20.62 24.15 -17.31
C LEU A 106 -21.25 25.48 -17.73
N ARG A 107 -22.48 25.45 -18.28
CA ARG A 107 -23.22 26.66 -18.67
C ARG A 107 -23.55 27.56 -17.48
N ARG A 108 -23.83 26.99 -16.30
CA ARG A 108 -24.16 27.74 -15.07
C ARG A 108 -22.96 28.07 -14.19
N SER A 109 -21.81 27.45 -14.43
CA SER A 109 -20.61 27.64 -13.64
C SER A 109 -20.10 29.07 -13.77
N ASP A 110 -19.68 29.64 -12.65
CA ASP A 110 -18.97 30.91 -12.53
C ASP A 110 -17.46 30.71 -12.35
N ALA A 111 -16.96 29.50 -12.64
CA ALA A 111 -15.53 29.19 -12.56
C ALA A 111 -14.72 30.06 -13.53
N ASP A 112 -13.59 30.60 -13.04
CA ASP A 112 -12.61 31.29 -13.87
C ASP A 112 -11.82 30.30 -14.75
N VAL A 113 -11.60 29.10 -14.20
CA VAL A 113 -10.77 28.04 -14.81
C VAL A 113 -11.47 26.70 -14.69
N VAL A 114 -11.53 25.94 -15.78
CA VAL A 114 -12.03 24.56 -15.79
C VAL A 114 -10.93 23.62 -16.28
N ILE A 115 -10.60 22.61 -15.49
CA ILE A 115 -9.53 21.63 -15.75
C ILE A 115 -10.14 20.24 -15.97
N ALA A 116 -10.00 19.66 -17.16
CA ALA A 116 -10.52 18.35 -17.51
C ALA A 116 -9.43 17.26 -17.52
N THR A 117 -9.63 16.17 -16.78
CA THR A 117 -8.54 15.22 -16.42
C THR A 117 -8.42 13.97 -17.31
N ARG A 118 -9.28 13.80 -18.33
CA ARG A 118 -9.36 12.60 -19.18
C ARG A 118 -9.87 12.94 -20.59
N PRO A 119 -9.53 12.15 -21.63
CA PRO A 119 -9.91 12.44 -23.02
C PRO A 119 -11.39 12.78 -23.21
N TYR A 120 -12.32 11.94 -22.74
CA TYR A 120 -13.75 12.24 -22.83
C TYR A 120 -14.14 13.60 -22.23
N LEU A 121 -13.63 13.93 -21.04
CA LEU A 121 -13.93 15.20 -20.37
C LEU A 121 -13.22 16.39 -21.03
N VAL A 122 -12.06 16.16 -21.63
CA VAL A 122 -11.33 17.15 -22.44
C VAL A 122 -12.14 17.50 -23.68
N CYS A 123 -12.63 16.48 -24.41
CA CYS A 123 -13.53 16.67 -25.54
C CYS A 123 -14.80 17.42 -25.13
N PHE A 124 -15.39 17.04 -24.00
CA PHE A 124 -16.60 17.69 -23.49
C PHE A 124 -16.36 19.17 -23.13
N LEU A 125 -15.23 19.47 -22.49
CA LEU A 125 -14.86 20.84 -22.14
C LEU A 125 -14.56 21.68 -23.39
N ALA A 126 -13.90 21.11 -24.38
CA ALA A 126 -13.64 21.78 -25.65
C ALA A 126 -14.95 22.15 -26.37
N GLU A 127 -15.97 21.29 -26.30
CA GLU A 127 -17.27 21.49 -26.94
C GLU A 127 -18.19 22.46 -26.20
N HIS A 128 -18.30 22.31 -24.87
CA HIS A 128 -19.32 22.97 -24.06
C HIS A 128 -18.78 24.01 -23.06
N GLY A 129 -17.46 24.15 -22.95
CA GLY A 129 -16.83 25.19 -22.13
C GLY A 129 -17.16 26.59 -22.64
N ARG A 130 -17.28 27.55 -21.73
CA ARG A 130 -17.60 28.93 -22.10
C ARG A 130 -16.33 29.68 -22.51
N ALA A 131 -16.48 30.66 -23.41
CA ALA A 131 -15.35 31.44 -23.92
C ALA A 131 -14.73 32.41 -22.91
N ASP A 132 -15.45 32.72 -21.82
CA ASP A 132 -14.97 33.56 -20.72
C ASP A 132 -14.21 32.77 -19.64
N GLN A 133 -14.10 31.45 -19.80
CA GLN A 133 -13.37 30.56 -18.89
C GLN A 133 -12.05 30.13 -19.54
N LEU A 134 -11.00 29.98 -18.73
CA LEU A 134 -9.81 29.26 -19.17
C LEU A 134 -10.10 27.76 -19.16
N ARG A 135 -10.00 27.13 -20.32
CA ARG A 135 -10.28 25.71 -20.55
C ARG A 135 -8.95 24.96 -20.67
N ILE A 136 -8.64 24.16 -19.67
CA ILE A 136 -7.40 23.41 -19.57
C ILE A 136 -7.69 21.91 -19.64
N GLY A 137 -7.09 21.22 -20.60
CA GLY A 137 -7.08 19.75 -20.62
C GLY A 137 -5.86 19.20 -19.89
N GLN A 138 -5.99 18.01 -19.30
CA GLN A 138 -4.90 17.29 -18.64
C GLN A 138 -4.86 15.82 -19.09
N GLU A 139 -3.67 15.34 -19.43
CA GLU A 139 -3.40 13.95 -19.81
C GLU A 139 -2.68 13.19 -18.67
N HIS A 140 -3.10 11.96 -18.42
CA HIS A 140 -2.55 11.06 -17.39
C HIS A 140 -2.06 9.72 -17.96
N VAL A 141 -2.23 9.48 -19.26
CA VAL A 141 -1.55 8.42 -20.00
C VAL A 141 -0.58 9.04 -21.01
N THR A 142 -0.24 8.34 -22.10
CA THR A 142 0.60 8.88 -23.17
C THR A 142 -0.19 8.98 -24.45
N HIS A 143 0.18 9.92 -25.34
CA HIS A 143 -0.50 10.13 -26.62
C HIS A 143 -0.74 8.83 -27.43
N ASP A 144 0.30 8.00 -27.54
CA ASP A 144 0.26 6.78 -28.35
C ASP A 144 -0.45 5.61 -27.66
N PHE A 145 -0.76 5.73 -26.36
CA PHE A 145 -1.56 4.74 -25.65
C PHE A 145 -3.01 4.73 -26.15
N HIS A 146 -3.49 5.85 -26.68
CA HIS A 146 -4.85 5.97 -27.20
C HIS A 146 -5.00 5.30 -28.56
N ARG A 147 -6.13 4.60 -28.73
CA ARG A 147 -6.52 4.06 -30.05
C ARG A 147 -6.70 5.21 -31.03
N ALA A 148 -6.42 4.96 -32.31
CA ALA A 148 -6.43 5.99 -33.35
C ALA A 148 -7.75 6.80 -33.43
N GLY A 149 -8.90 6.18 -33.15
CA GLY A 149 -10.18 6.91 -33.08
C GLY A 149 -10.20 7.94 -31.94
N LEU A 150 -9.90 7.51 -30.71
CA LEU A 150 -9.88 8.37 -29.53
C LEU A 150 -8.83 9.48 -29.66
N ARG A 151 -7.66 9.13 -30.17
CA ARG A 151 -6.58 10.08 -30.39
C ARG A 151 -7.02 11.22 -31.33
N ARG A 152 -7.63 10.90 -32.47
CA ARG A 152 -8.18 11.91 -33.39
C ARG A 152 -9.24 12.80 -32.73
N ASP A 153 -10.15 12.22 -31.96
CA ASP A 153 -11.19 12.99 -31.24
C ASP A 153 -10.54 13.97 -30.24
N GLN A 154 -9.54 13.50 -29.50
CA GLN A 154 -8.83 14.29 -28.50
C GLN A 154 -7.97 15.38 -29.13
N ASP A 155 -7.23 15.09 -30.20
CA ASP A 155 -6.41 16.06 -30.93
C ASP A 155 -7.25 17.24 -31.46
N ALA A 156 -8.43 16.92 -32.02
CA ALA A 156 -9.38 17.94 -32.46
C ALA A 156 -9.92 18.78 -31.29
N ALA A 157 -10.14 18.15 -30.13
CA ALA A 157 -10.55 18.86 -28.92
C ALA A 157 -9.43 19.77 -28.37
N ILE A 158 -8.18 19.30 -28.37
CA ILE A 158 -7.02 20.05 -27.86
C ILE A 158 -6.96 21.41 -28.54
N ALA A 159 -7.11 21.48 -29.87
CA ALA A 159 -7.05 22.73 -30.64
C ALA A 159 -8.06 23.82 -30.22
N ARG A 160 -9.07 23.47 -29.42
CA ARG A 160 -10.11 24.38 -28.93
C ARG A 160 -9.91 24.79 -27.46
N LEU A 161 -8.86 24.29 -26.81
CA LEU A 161 -8.50 24.61 -25.43
C LEU A 161 -7.50 25.76 -25.36
N ASP A 162 -7.42 26.40 -24.20
CA ASP A 162 -6.45 27.45 -23.92
C ASP A 162 -5.09 26.83 -23.53
N ALA A 163 -5.11 25.70 -22.82
CA ALA A 163 -3.93 24.91 -22.50
C ALA A 163 -4.21 23.40 -22.48
N PHE A 164 -3.16 22.61 -22.72
CA PHE A 164 -3.17 21.16 -22.54
C PHE A 164 -1.92 20.73 -21.78
N VAL A 165 -2.13 20.10 -20.62
CA VAL A 165 -1.10 19.77 -19.65
C VAL A 165 -0.84 18.26 -19.64
N THR A 166 0.39 17.88 -19.92
CA THR A 166 0.87 16.49 -19.75
C THR A 166 1.58 16.33 -18.42
N VAL A 167 1.69 15.11 -17.91
CA VAL A 167 2.33 14.82 -16.61
C VAL A 167 3.84 14.59 -16.71
N SER A 168 4.38 14.52 -17.93
CA SER A 168 5.81 14.32 -18.19
C SER A 168 6.26 15.15 -19.39
N HIS A 169 7.51 15.57 -19.35
CA HIS A 169 8.14 16.33 -20.42
C HIS A 169 8.25 15.52 -21.72
N GLY A 170 8.47 14.21 -21.63
CA GLY A 170 8.47 13.35 -22.82
C GLY A 170 7.13 13.34 -23.54
N ASP A 171 6.01 13.28 -22.80
CA ASP A 171 4.67 13.25 -23.39
C ASP A 171 4.32 14.62 -24.01
N GLU A 172 4.74 15.72 -23.37
CA GLU A 172 4.67 17.06 -23.97
C GLU A 172 5.36 17.12 -25.34
N ARG A 173 6.57 16.54 -25.47
CA ARG A 173 7.29 16.49 -26.76
C ARG A 173 6.53 15.67 -27.79
N ALA A 174 5.93 14.54 -27.39
CA ALA A 174 5.13 13.70 -28.28
C ALA A 174 3.92 14.47 -28.83
N TYR A 175 3.18 15.17 -27.97
CA TYR A 175 2.06 16.01 -28.38
C TYR A 175 2.50 17.19 -29.26
N ARG A 176 3.62 17.87 -28.96
CA ARG A 176 4.15 18.94 -29.83
C ARG A 176 4.53 18.42 -31.21
N ALA A 177 5.11 17.21 -31.29
CA ALA A 177 5.47 16.60 -32.56
C ALA A 177 4.24 16.17 -33.37
N ALA A 178 3.20 15.67 -32.70
CA ALA A 178 1.93 15.29 -33.32
C ALA A 178 1.09 16.50 -33.76
N LEU A 179 1.18 17.62 -33.01
CA LEU A 179 0.35 18.83 -33.19
C LEU A 179 1.22 20.10 -33.26
N PRO A 180 2.09 20.25 -34.28
CA PRO A 180 3.07 21.34 -34.34
C PRO A 180 2.45 22.74 -34.43
N ASP A 181 1.30 22.86 -35.09
CA ASP A 181 0.62 24.14 -35.37
C ASP A 181 -0.58 24.42 -34.46
N VAL A 182 -0.73 23.65 -33.37
CA VAL A 182 -1.88 23.84 -32.48
C VAL A 182 -1.78 25.18 -31.74
N PRO A 183 -2.83 26.02 -31.75
CA PRO A 183 -2.78 27.31 -31.06
C PRO A 183 -2.74 27.18 -29.53
N THR A 184 -3.17 26.02 -29.03
CA THR A 184 -3.25 25.68 -27.61
C THR A 184 -1.88 25.60 -26.97
N ARG A 185 -1.76 26.17 -25.75
CA ARG A 185 -0.54 26.07 -24.97
C ARG A 185 -0.30 24.62 -24.50
N LEU A 186 0.59 23.91 -25.18
CA LEU A 186 1.10 22.62 -24.72
C LEU A 186 2.19 22.82 -23.67
N THR A 187 2.09 22.15 -22.52
CA THR A 187 3.10 22.18 -21.45
C THR A 187 3.05 20.91 -20.60
N HIS A 188 4.13 20.59 -19.89
CA HIS A 188 4.12 19.60 -18.83
C HIS A 188 4.00 20.25 -17.46
N ILE A 189 3.23 19.63 -16.57
CA ILE A 189 3.25 19.90 -15.13
C ILE A 189 3.16 18.54 -14.43
N PRO A 190 4.16 18.14 -13.62
CA PRO A 190 4.19 16.81 -13.01
C PRO A 190 3.07 16.63 -11.99
N ASN A 191 2.68 15.36 -11.77
CA ASN A 191 1.79 15.04 -10.66
C ASN A 191 2.47 15.35 -9.31
N CYS A 192 1.67 15.79 -8.33
CA CYS A 192 2.16 16.05 -6.99
C CYS A 192 1.79 14.94 -6.00
N ILE A 193 2.64 14.80 -4.98
CA ILE A 193 2.45 13.87 -3.87
C ILE A 193 2.70 14.64 -2.56
N PRO A 194 1.75 14.62 -1.60
CA PRO A 194 1.92 15.26 -0.30
C PRO A 194 3.18 14.81 0.44
N ALA A 195 3.51 15.49 1.54
CA ALA A 195 4.50 14.95 2.48
C ALA A 195 4.04 13.57 3.01
N PRO A 196 4.97 12.63 3.30
CA PRO A 196 4.59 11.36 3.88
C PRO A 196 4.04 11.55 5.29
N GLU A 197 3.03 10.77 5.65
CA GLU A 197 2.50 10.77 7.02
C GLU A 197 3.29 9.82 7.93
N ALA A 198 3.83 8.73 7.36
CA ALA A 198 4.63 7.74 8.08
C ALA A 198 6.09 8.21 8.23
N GLU A 199 6.79 7.64 9.20
CA GLU A 199 8.23 7.81 9.31
C GLU A 199 8.96 7.21 8.10
N ALA A 200 10.11 7.81 7.79
CA ALA A 200 10.99 7.30 6.74
C ALA A 200 11.49 5.88 7.06
N SER A 201 11.80 5.14 6.00
CA SER A 201 12.46 3.84 6.11
C SER A 201 13.77 3.98 6.88
N SER A 202 14.08 2.94 7.65
CA SER A 202 15.36 2.77 8.29
C SER A 202 16.47 2.30 7.36
N GLY A 203 16.13 1.78 6.17
CA GLY A 203 17.10 1.34 5.16
C GLY A 203 17.90 0.06 5.51
N ASP A 204 17.62 -0.53 6.67
CA ASP A 204 18.30 -1.70 7.25
C ASP A 204 17.47 -3.00 7.19
N THR A 205 16.27 -2.95 6.62
CA THR A 205 15.46 -4.14 6.38
C THR A 205 16.00 -4.93 5.19
N ARG A 206 15.80 -6.24 5.19
CA ARG A 206 16.14 -7.12 4.05
C ARG A 206 14.92 -7.31 3.15
N THR A 207 14.36 -6.19 2.71
CA THR A 207 13.09 -6.17 1.97
C THR A 207 13.12 -5.21 0.81
N VAL A 208 12.84 -5.75 -0.38
CA VAL A 208 12.47 -4.97 -1.57
C VAL A 208 10.95 -4.81 -1.58
N VAL A 209 10.47 -3.58 -1.80
CA VAL A 209 9.03 -3.30 -1.89
C VAL A 209 8.67 -2.89 -3.31
N ALA A 210 7.57 -3.42 -3.82
CA ALA A 210 6.93 -2.95 -5.04
C ALA A 210 5.45 -2.72 -4.77
N ALA A 211 4.84 -1.71 -5.42
CA ALA A 211 3.42 -1.43 -5.24
C ALA A 211 2.75 -0.93 -6.52
N GLY A 212 1.51 -1.35 -6.73
CA GLY A 212 0.71 -0.94 -7.87
C GLY A 212 -0.33 -1.98 -8.29
N ARG A 213 -1.13 -1.66 -9.31
CA ARG A 213 -2.13 -2.58 -9.86
C ARG A 213 -1.45 -3.83 -10.44
N LEU A 214 -1.98 -5.02 -10.16
CA LEU A 214 -1.47 -6.29 -10.70
C LEU A 214 -2.02 -6.50 -12.12
N VAL A 215 -1.46 -5.77 -13.08
CA VAL A 215 -1.85 -5.76 -14.49
C VAL A 215 -0.61 -5.90 -15.40
N PRO A 216 -0.75 -6.39 -16.65
CA PRO A 216 0.41 -6.71 -17.49
C PRO A 216 1.43 -5.60 -17.67
N VAL A 217 1.00 -4.33 -17.82
CA VAL A 217 1.91 -3.18 -18.02
C VAL A 217 2.90 -2.96 -16.85
N LYS A 218 2.60 -3.45 -15.64
CA LYS A 218 3.51 -3.35 -14.48
C LYS A 218 4.65 -4.37 -14.50
N ARG A 219 4.56 -5.39 -15.36
CA ARG A 219 5.55 -6.46 -15.57
C ARG A 219 6.15 -7.05 -14.29
N TYR A 220 5.31 -7.32 -13.28
CA TYR A 220 5.77 -7.99 -12.06
C TYR A 220 6.31 -9.40 -12.34
N ASP A 221 5.97 -10.01 -13.48
CA ASP A 221 6.62 -11.23 -14.00
C ASP A 221 8.13 -11.06 -14.12
N ARG A 222 8.60 -9.97 -14.73
CA ARG A 222 10.04 -9.65 -14.85
C ARG A 222 10.66 -9.40 -13.47
N LEU A 223 9.97 -8.67 -12.60
CA LEU A 223 10.48 -8.43 -11.24
C LEU A 223 10.67 -9.73 -10.46
N ILE A 224 9.73 -10.68 -10.57
CA ILE A 224 9.84 -11.99 -9.93
C ILE A 224 10.99 -12.80 -10.55
N GLY A 225 11.15 -12.79 -11.88
CA GLY A 225 12.28 -13.44 -12.56
C GLY A 225 13.64 -12.88 -12.13
N ALA A 226 13.76 -11.55 -12.05
CA ALA A 226 14.94 -10.88 -11.51
C ALA A 226 15.20 -11.27 -10.04
N PHE A 227 14.15 -11.29 -9.22
CA PHE A 227 14.28 -11.63 -7.81
C PHE A 227 14.67 -13.08 -7.56
N ALA A 228 14.44 -13.99 -8.52
CA ALA A 228 14.98 -15.35 -8.46
C ALA A 228 16.51 -15.37 -8.37
N LYS A 229 17.16 -14.49 -9.15
CA LYS A 229 18.62 -14.33 -9.17
C LYS A 229 19.12 -13.67 -7.88
N VAL A 230 18.38 -12.67 -7.40
CA VAL A 230 18.67 -12.01 -6.12
C VAL A 230 18.59 -13.01 -4.98
N ALA A 231 17.49 -13.78 -4.86
CA ALA A 231 17.28 -14.74 -3.78
C ALA A 231 18.32 -15.88 -3.79
N ALA A 232 18.84 -16.26 -4.97
CA ALA A 232 19.92 -17.24 -5.07
C ALA A 232 21.25 -16.74 -4.47
N GLN A 233 21.53 -15.43 -4.54
CA GLN A 233 22.74 -14.81 -4.00
C GLN A 233 22.55 -14.29 -2.57
N HIS A 234 21.34 -13.82 -2.27
CA HIS A 234 20.94 -13.13 -1.05
C HIS A 234 19.66 -13.76 -0.49
N PRO A 235 19.71 -15.01 0.02
CA PRO A 235 18.52 -15.78 0.42
C PRO A 235 17.78 -15.19 1.63
N ASP A 236 18.42 -14.29 2.36
CA ASP A 236 17.87 -13.54 3.48
C ASP A 236 17.04 -12.32 3.06
N TRP A 237 17.02 -11.98 1.76
CA TRP A 237 16.20 -10.91 1.22
C TRP A 237 14.84 -11.40 0.72
N THR A 238 13.85 -10.52 0.87
CA THR A 238 12.47 -10.79 0.45
C THR A 238 11.93 -9.68 -0.44
N LEU A 239 11.01 -10.02 -1.33
CA LEU A 239 10.26 -9.10 -2.17
C LEU A 239 8.79 -9.08 -1.73
N ARG A 240 8.27 -7.89 -1.45
CA ARG A 240 6.84 -7.68 -1.14
C ARG A 240 6.17 -6.87 -2.23
N ILE A 241 5.19 -7.45 -2.89
CA ILE A 241 4.42 -6.80 -3.96
C ILE A 241 3.03 -6.45 -3.43
N TYR A 242 2.74 -5.16 -3.25
CA TYR A 242 1.46 -4.66 -2.75
C TYR A 242 0.53 -4.27 -3.89
N GLY A 243 -0.62 -4.95 -4.00
CA GLY A 243 -1.57 -4.61 -5.02
C GLY A 243 -2.78 -5.55 -5.15
N GLN A 244 -3.65 -5.18 -6.08
CA GLN A 244 -4.74 -6.02 -6.55
C GLN A 244 -4.84 -5.92 -8.08
N GLY A 245 -5.33 -6.98 -8.71
CA GLY A 245 -5.52 -7.02 -10.15
C GLY A 245 -5.62 -8.44 -10.68
N ARG A 246 -5.94 -8.56 -11.97
CA ARG A 246 -6.21 -9.84 -12.63
C ARG A 246 -4.99 -10.76 -12.74
N GLU A 247 -3.77 -10.22 -12.67
CA GLU A 247 -2.56 -11.03 -12.78
C GLU A 247 -2.19 -11.74 -11.47
N LYS A 248 -2.92 -11.54 -10.35
CA LYS A 248 -2.54 -12.08 -9.02
C LYS A 248 -2.27 -13.59 -9.03
N GLU A 249 -3.15 -14.37 -9.65
CA GLU A 249 -2.98 -15.83 -9.72
C GLU A 249 -1.85 -16.26 -10.65
N LYS A 250 -1.68 -15.58 -11.79
CA LYS A 250 -0.56 -15.83 -12.71
C LYS A 250 0.79 -15.54 -12.05
N LEU A 251 0.89 -14.44 -11.31
CA LEU A 251 2.10 -14.09 -10.55
C LEU A 251 2.37 -15.10 -9.44
N ARG A 252 1.33 -15.59 -8.75
CA ARG A 252 1.45 -16.65 -7.74
C ARG A 252 1.99 -17.94 -8.36
N HIS A 253 1.48 -18.34 -9.52
CA HIS A 253 2.00 -19.49 -10.26
C HIS A 253 3.48 -19.30 -10.61
N ARG A 254 3.87 -18.11 -11.08
CA ARG A 254 5.27 -17.79 -11.39
C ARG A 254 6.19 -17.87 -10.17
N VAL A 255 5.73 -17.43 -9.01
CA VAL A 255 6.47 -17.59 -7.74
C VAL A 255 6.70 -19.07 -7.43
N HIS A 256 5.67 -19.91 -7.61
CA HIS A 256 5.79 -21.36 -7.37
C HIS A 256 6.73 -22.04 -8.38
N GLU A 257 6.61 -21.74 -9.68
CA GLU A 257 7.49 -22.27 -10.74
C GLU A 257 8.97 -22.00 -10.47
N LEU A 258 9.28 -20.85 -9.87
CA LEU A 258 10.64 -20.42 -9.56
C LEU A 258 11.10 -20.81 -8.15
N GLY A 259 10.26 -21.50 -7.36
CA GLY A 259 10.60 -21.90 -5.99
C GLY A 259 10.74 -20.73 -5.00
N LEU A 260 10.06 -19.60 -5.25
CA LEU A 260 10.24 -18.35 -4.50
C LEU A 260 9.21 -18.13 -3.38
N HIS A 261 8.50 -19.16 -2.92
CA HIS A 261 7.40 -19.04 -1.95
C HIS A 261 7.82 -18.48 -0.58
N ASP A 262 9.10 -18.62 -0.20
CA ASP A 262 9.67 -18.00 1.01
C ASP A 262 10.28 -16.61 0.77
N HIS A 263 10.44 -16.21 -0.49
CA HIS A 263 11.15 -15.00 -0.87
C HIS A 263 10.23 -13.92 -1.43
N VAL A 264 9.13 -14.29 -2.10
CA VAL A 264 8.23 -13.34 -2.79
C VAL A 264 6.82 -13.42 -2.22
N PHE A 265 6.34 -12.32 -1.64
CA PHE A 265 5.03 -12.22 -1.01
C PHE A 265 4.09 -11.29 -1.80
N LEU A 266 2.97 -11.83 -2.27
CA LEU A 266 1.90 -11.07 -2.94
C LEU A 266 0.92 -10.51 -1.89
N MET A 267 1.15 -9.26 -1.50
CA MET A 267 0.39 -8.55 -0.47
C MET A 267 -0.87 -7.90 -1.06
N ASP A 268 -1.96 -7.89 -0.29
CA ASP A 268 -3.17 -7.17 -0.70
C ASP A 268 -2.96 -5.65 -0.75
N ALA A 269 -3.80 -4.95 -1.51
CA ALA A 269 -3.81 -3.50 -1.56
C ALA A 269 -3.93 -2.88 -0.14
N ARG A 270 -3.26 -1.75 0.06
CA ARG A 270 -3.25 -0.99 1.31
C ARG A 270 -3.71 0.44 1.06
N THR A 271 -4.46 1.00 1.99
CA THR A 271 -5.00 2.37 1.90
C THR A 271 -3.96 3.41 2.32
N SER A 272 -3.12 3.11 3.31
CA SER A 272 -1.88 3.83 3.57
C SER A 272 -0.72 3.01 3.01
N ILE A 273 -0.16 3.46 1.89
CA ILE A 273 1.00 2.80 1.28
C ILE A 273 2.31 3.28 1.92
N ASP A 274 2.30 4.44 2.59
CA ASP A 274 3.48 5.05 3.23
C ASP A 274 4.10 4.11 4.25
N THR A 275 3.27 3.49 5.09
CA THR A 275 3.73 2.52 6.08
C THR A 275 4.33 1.26 5.45
N GLU A 276 4.01 0.97 4.19
CA GLU A 276 4.52 -0.19 3.46
C GLU A 276 5.80 0.15 2.68
N TRP A 277 5.88 1.33 2.06
CA TRP A 277 7.12 1.83 1.48
C TRP A 277 8.22 1.93 2.55
N ALA A 278 7.90 2.45 3.74
CA ALA A 278 8.84 2.55 4.85
C ALA A 278 9.39 1.20 5.35
N LYS A 279 8.82 0.06 4.93
CA LYS A 279 9.33 -1.28 5.22
C LYS A 279 10.48 -1.69 4.31
N GLY A 280 10.61 -1.07 3.14
CA GLY A 280 11.63 -1.43 2.16
C GLY A 280 12.96 -0.75 2.43
N ALA A 281 14.05 -1.48 2.21
CA ALA A 281 15.36 -0.88 2.03
C ALA A 281 15.59 -0.43 0.59
N VAL A 282 14.89 -1.06 -0.36
CA VAL A 282 14.88 -0.70 -1.78
C VAL A 282 13.46 -0.81 -2.31
N ALA A 283 13.07 0.07 -3.23
CA ALA A 283 11.82 -0.02 -3.97
C ALA A 283 12.08 -0.46 -5.41
N ALA A 284 11.18 -1.26 -5.97
CA ALA A 284 11.27 -1.74 -7.35
C ALA A 284 10.04 -1.33 -8.18
N VAL A 285 10.30 -0.79 -9.37
CA VAL A 285 9.28 -0.46 -10.37
C VAL A 285 9.68 -1.10 -11.70
N SER A 286 8.93 -2.10 -12.13
CA SER A 286 9.29 -2.93 -13.30
C SER A 286 8.45 -2.64 -14.56
N SER A 287 7.69 -1.55 -14.57
CA SER A 287 6.71 -1.26 -15.63
C SER A 287 7.34 -1.25 -17.03
N SER A 288 6.60 -1.72 -18.03
CA SER A 288 6.98 -1.53 -19.45
C SER A 288 6.64 -0.13 -19.96
N THR A 289 5.70 0.55 -19.30
CA THR A 289 5.27 1.90 -19.66
C THR A 289 4.78 2.61 -18.41
N GLU A 290 5.14 3.88 -18.26
CA GLU A 290 4.63 4.81 -17.25
C GLU A 290 4.31 6.13 -17.94
N SER A 291 3.33 6.88 -17.41
CA SER A 291 3.11 8.27 -17.80
C SER A 291 3.84 9.24 -16.89
N PHE A 292 3.97 8.89 -15.61
CA PHE A 292 4.70 9.66 -14.60
C PHE A 292 5.46 8.74 -13.63
N GLY A 293 4.76 7.83 -12.92
CA GLY A 293 5.39 6.96 -11.93
C GLY A 293 5.30 7.49 -10.49
N MET A 294 4.09 7.81 -10.02
CA MET A 294 3.86 8.31 -8.66
C MET A 294 4.47 7.42 -7.57
N THR A 295 4.46 6.09 -7.77
CA THR A 295 5.03 5.12 -6.82
C THR A 295 6.53 5.33 -6.58
N ILE A 296 7.25 5.84 -7.59
CA ILE A 296 8.66 6.20 -7.46
C ILE A 296 8.80 7.34 -6.46
N VAL A 297 8.05 8.43 -6.64
CA VAL A 297 8.07 9.59 -5.74
C VAL A 297 7.57 9.22 -4.34
N GLU A 298 6.55 8.35 -4.23
CA GLU A 298 6.04 7.84 -2.94
C GLU A 298 7.10 7.08 -2.15
N ALA A 299 7.95 6.28 -2.81
CA ALA A 299 9.06 5.58 -2.18
C ALA A 299 10.21 6.54 -1.82
N MET A 300 10.60 7.41 -2.76
CA MET A 300 11.70 8.36 -2.57
C MET A 300 11.47 9.31 -1.39
N ARG A 301 10.26 9.83 -1.19
CA ARG A 301 9.93 10.72 -0.06
C ARG A 301 10.07 10.05 1.32
N LEU A 302 10.05 8.71 1.36
CA LEU A 302 10.22 7.90 2.56
C LEU A 302 11.67 7.40 2.73
N GLY A 303 12.62 7.91 1.94
CA GLY A 303 14.02 7.49 2.04
C GLY A 303 14.27 6.09 1.51
N VAL A 304 13.47 5.65 0.54
CA VAL A 304 13.65 4.35 -0.10
C VAL A 304 14.20 4.59 -1.52
N PRO A 305 15.47 4.24 -1.80
CA PRO A 305 16.02 4.34 -3.15
C PRO A 305 15.28 3.39 -4.09
N VAL A 306 15.13 3.80 -5.35
CA VAL A 306 14.29 3.10 -6.33
C VAL A 306 15.14 2.49 -7.44
N VAL A 307 14.95 1.20 -7.69
CA VAL A 307 15.34 0.55 -8.95
C VAL A 307 14.12 0.57 -9.86
N SER A 308 14.20 1.29 -10.98
CA SER A 308 13.11 1.39 -11.95
C SER A 308 13.58 0.97 -13.33
N THR A 309 12.70 0.30 -14.09
CA THR A 309 12.84 0.23 -15.53
C THR A 309 12.77 1.64 -16.13
N ASP A 310 13.60 1.88 -17.16
CA ASP A 310 13.80 3.15 -17.82
C ASP A 310 12.77 3.33 -18.95
N CYS A 311 11.52 3.57 -18.56
CA CYS A 311 10.45 3.87 -19.52
C CYS A 311 10.72 5.19 -20.28
N ASP A 312 10.13 5.32 -21.46
CA ASP A 312 10.24 6.53 -22.31
C ASP A 312 9.77 7.80 -21.60
N PHE A 313 8.82 7.66 -20.67
CA PHE A 313 8.20 8.75 -19.90
C PHE A 313 8.14 8.40 -18.43
N GLY A 314 8.31 9.39 -17.55
CA GLY A 314 8.11 9.24 -16.11
C GLY A 314 9.39 8.92 -15.32
N PRO A 315 9.84 7.64 -15.19
CA PRO A 315 10.98 7.27 -14.36
C PRO A 315 12.24 8.09 -14.62
N ARG A 316 12.66 8.27 -15.89
CA ARG A 316 13.84 9.07 -16.24
C ARG A 316 13.76 10.56 -15.91
N GLU A 317 12.55 11.08 -15.70
CA GLU A 317 12.32 12.47 -15.32
C GLU A 317 12.23 12.65 -13.79
N ILE A 318 12.07 11.54 -13.06
CA ILE A 318 12.01 11.49 -11.61
C ILE A 318 13.38 11.12 -11.04
N ILE A 319 14.01 10.08 -11.59
CA ILE A 319 15.26 9.49 -11.11
C ILE A 319 16.45 10.03 -11.90
N THR A 320 17.45 10.50 -11.18
CA THR A 320 18.80 10.75 -11.68
C THR A 320 19.64 9.50 -11.43
N HIS A 321 19.87 8.71 -12.50
CA HIS A 321 20.54 7.41 -12.42
C HIS A 321 21.89 7.48 -11.66
N GLY A 322 22.05 6.64 -10.64
CA GLY A 322 23.26 6.55 -9.81
C GLY A 322 23.31 7.54 -8.64
N GLU A 323 22.43 8.53 -8.61
CA GLU A 323 22.40 9.55 -7.55
C GLU A 323 21.26 9.34 -6.56
N ASP A 324 20.02 9.29 -7.03
CA ASP A 324 18.80 9.18 -6.21
C ASP A 324 17.93 7.94 -6.54
N GLY A 325 18.41 7.11 -7.47
CA GLY A 325 17.84 5.82 -7.85
C GLY A 325 18.68 5.15 -8.95
N LEU A 326 18.27 3.96 -9.39
CA LEU A 326 18.88 3.25 -10.51
C LEU A 326 17.82 3.03 -11.60
N LEU A 327 18.21 3.37 -12.83
CA LEU A 327 17.43 3.11 -14.04
C LEU A 327 18.01 1.91 -14.78
N VAL A 328 17.15 0.99 -15.18
CA VAL A 328 17.47 -0.24 -15.94
C VAL A 328 16.80 -0.17 -17.30
N PRO A 329 17.50 -0.40 -18.43
CA PRO A 329 16.87 -0.43 -19.75
C PRO A 329 15.61 -1.32 -19.79
N ALA A 330 14.51 -0.79 -20.32
CA ALA A 330 13.22 -1.49 -20.36
C ALA A 330 13.01 -2.29 -21.66
N ASP A 331 13.83 -2.02 -22.67
CA ASP A 331 13.86 -2.62 -23.99
C ASP A 331 14.67 -3.92 -24.03
N GLY A 332 14.40 -4.74 -25.05
CA GLY A 332 15.06 -6.03 -25.24
C GLY A 332 14.31 -7.22 -24.63
N PRO A 333 14.91 -8.43 -24.73
CA PRO A 333 14.33 -9.67 -24.23
C PRO A 333 14.11 -9.63 -22.72
N ASP A 334 13.05 -10.29 -22.24
CA ASP A 334 12.70 -10.32 -20.83
C ASP A 334 13.88 -10.73 -19.93
N ALA A 335 14.67 -11.75 -20.35
CA ALA A 335 15.83 -12.22 -19.59
C ALA A 335 16.91 -11.15 -19.35
N ALA A 336 17.13 -10.24 -20.31
CA ALA A 336 18.12 -9.17 -20.20
C ALA A 336 17.63 -8.06 -19.26
N VAL A 337 16.35 -7.71 -19.34
CA VAL A 337 15.71 -6.76 -18.41
C VAL A 337 15.71 -7.34 -16.99
N GLU A 338 15.43 -8.63 -16.83
CA GLU A 338 15.50 -9.33 -15.55
C GLU A 338 16.91 -9.33 -14.96
N GLU A 339 17.96 -9.55 -15.79
CA GLU A 339 19.36 -9.42 -15.36
C GLU A 339 19.66 -8.01 -14.85
N GLY A 340 19.33 -6.98 -15.64
CA GLY A 340 19.59 -5.59 -15.24
C GLY A 340 18.86 -5.17 -13.95
N ILE A 341 17.63 -5.67 -13.73
CA ILE A 341 16.91 -5.44 -12.47
C ILE A 341 17.62 -6.16 -11.33
N ALA A 342 18.04 -7.41 -11.51
CA ALA A 342 18.75 -8.17 -10.49
C ALA A 342 20.08 -7.50 -10.11
N ASP A 343 20.90 -7.12 -11.08
CA ASP A 343 22.18 -6.44 -10.85
C ASP A 343 22.02 -5.12 -10.10
N ALA A 344 21.02 -4.32 -10.48
CA ALA A 344 20.73 -3.06 -9.80
C ALA A 344 20.25 -3.27 -8.36
N LEU A 345 19.45 -4.32 -8.11
CA LEU A 345 19.04 -4.70 -6.76
C LEU A 345 20.25 -5.20 -5.93
N CYS A 346 21.04 -6.13 -6.46
CA CYS A 346 22.24 -6.67 -5.80
C CYS A 346 23.22 -5.55 -5.45
N ARG A 347 23.47 -4.58 -6.35
CA ARG A 347 24.31 -3.41 -6.07
C ARG A 347 23.87 -2.65 -4.82
N LEU A 348 22.57 -2.40 -4.68
CA LEU A 348 22.04 -1.69 -3.51
C LEU A 348 21.97 -2.58 -2.26
N ILE A 349 21.79 -3.89 -2.42
CA ILE A 349 21.81 -4.87 -1.34
C ILE A 349 23.22 -4.97 -0.72
N GLU A 350 24.24 -5.04 -1.57
CA GLU A 350 25.64 -5.29 -1.18
C GLU A 350 26.36 -4.03 -0.69
N ASN A 351 25.86 -2.83 -1.01
CA ASN A 351 26.50 -1.57 -0.66
C ASN A 351 25.59 -0.66 0.17
N ASP A 352 25.60 -0.87 1.49
CA ASP A 352 24.86 -0.08 2.48
C ASP A 352 25.14 1.43 2.36
N ALA A 353 26.42 1.82 2.23
CA ALA A 353 26.80 3.23 2.16
C ALA A 353 26.21 3.92 0.92
N GLU A 354 26.22 3.23 -0.22
CA GLU A 354 25.55 3.70 -1.44
C GLU A 354 24.04 3.78 -1.27
N ARG A 355 23.41 2.73 -0.74
CA ARG A 355 21.97 2.69 -0.49
C ARG A 355 21.51 3.84 0.40
N PHE A 356 22.22 4.12 1.50
CA PHE A 356 21.91 5.24 2.42
C PHE A 356 22.13 6.61 1.79
N ARG A 357 23.24 6.80 1.04
CA ARG A 357 23.49 8.04 0.31
C ARG A 357 22.38 8.32 -0.70
N MET A 358 21.99 7.30 -1.47
CA MET A 358 20.94 7.37 -2.47
C MET A 358 19.56 7.63 -1.84
N ALA A 359 19.25 7.00 -0.70
CA ALA A 359 18.05 7.28 0.09
C ALA A 359 17.92 8.77 0.47
N GLN A 360 19.01 9.39 0.93
CA GLN A 360 19.00 10.81 1.28
C GLN A 360 18.86 11.72 0.06
N ALA A 361 19.48 11.35 -1.07
CA ALA A 361 19.29 12.06 -2.33
C ALA A 361 17.84 11.95 -2.82
N ALA A 362 17.24 10.76 -2.73
CA ALA A 362 15.84 10.50 -3.07
C ALA A 362 14.87 11.41 -2.31
N ILE A 363 15.04 11.58 -1.00
CA ILE A 363 14.21 12.51 -0.19
C ILE A 363 14.33 13.94 -0.71
N ARG A 364 15.56 14.40 -1.02
CA ARG A 364 15.79 15.76 -1.52
C ARG A 364 15.16 15.97 -2.89
N SER A 365 15.37 15.04 -3.82
CA SER A 365 14.82 15.09 -5.18
C SER A 365 13.29 15.06 -5.18
N ALA A 366 12.68 14.24 -4.32
CA ALA A 366 11.22 14.11 -4.24
C ALA A 366 10.50 15.42 -3.84
N ARG A 367 11.19 16.35 -3.18
CA ARG A 367 10.59 17.63 -2.74
C ARG A 367 10.03 18.45 -3.88
N ARG A 368 10.58 18.34 -5.10
CA ARG A 368 10.08 19.09 -6.28
C ARG A 368 8.66 18.67 -6.70
N PHE A 369 8.18 17.53 -6.20
CA PHE A 369 6.83 17.02 -6.46
C PHE A 369 5.86 17.26 -5.29
N LEU A 370 6.23 18.12 -4.32
CA LEU A 370 5.28 18.54 -3.29
C LEU A 370 4.14 19.37 -3.90
N PRO A 371 2.92 19.28 -3.35
CA PRO A 371 1.74 19.90 -3.95
C PRO A 371 1.85 21.40 -4.17
N ASP A 372 2.54 22.12 -3.27
CA ASP A 372 2.76 23.57 -3.41
C ASP A 372 3.50 23.95 -4.68
N HIS A 373 4.50 23.16 -5.09
CA HIS A 373 5.26 23.43 -6.31
C HIS A 373 4.40 23.25 -7.55
N THR A 374 3.65 22.15 -7.62
CA THR A 374 2.74 21.87 -8.74
C THR A 374 1.61 22.90 -8.80
N ALA A 375 1.03 23.27 -7.66
CA ALA A 375 -0.01 24.30 -7.59
C ALA A 375 0.52 25.65 -8.10
N ALA A 376 1.72 26.06 -7.70
CA ALA A 376 2.36 27.28 -8.19
C ALA A 376 2.63 27.25 -9.71
N GLN A 377 2.97 26.08 -10.27
CA GLN A 377 3.11 25.93 -11.73
C GLN A 377 1.78 26.10 -12.47
N TYR A 378 0.69 25.57 -11.93
CA TYR A 378 -0.66 25.79 -12.48
C TYR A 378 -1.09 27.25 -12.36
N GLU A 379 -0.85 27.91 -11.22
CA GLU A 379 -1.12 29.33 -11.03
C GLU A 379 -0.35 30.18 -12.05
N ALA A 380 0.94 29.90 -12.26
CA ALA A 380 1.76 30.58 -13.25
C ALA A 380 1.25 30.37 -14.69
N LEU A 381 0.82 29.16 -15.04
CA LEU A 381 0.20 28.86 -16.33
C LEU A 381 -1.10 29.66 -16.52
N ILE A 382 -1.96 29.68 -15.50
CA ILE A 382 -3.23 30.41 -15.53
C ILE A 382 -2.97 31.92 -15.71
N ASP A 383 -2.00 32.48 -15.00
CA ASP A 383 -1.64 33.89 -15.11
C ASP A 383 -1.04 34.27 -16.48
N ASP A 384 -0.26 33.37 -17.10
CA ASP A 384 0.30 33.58 -18.45
C ASP A 384 -0.79 33.59 -19.54
N LEU A 385 -1.85 32.78 -19.35
CA LEU A 385 -2.97 32.68 -20.28
C LEU A 385 -3.98 33.85 -20.17
N ARG A 386 -3.90 34.68 -19.12
CA ARG A 386 -4.83 35.79 -18.92
C ARG A 386 -4.58 36.93 -19.92
N PRO A 387 -5.63 37.51 -20.53
CA PRO A 387 -5.50 38.66 -21.42
C PRO A 387 -4.79 39.84 -20.73
N GLY A 388 -3.73 40.38 -21.36
CA GLY A 388 -2.97 41.54 -20.86
C GLY A 388 -1.66 41.23 -20.10
N ALA A 389 -1.32 39.96 -19.85
CA ALA A 389 -0.10 39.57 -19.12
C ALA A 389 1.21 40.03 -19.79
N ALA A 390 1.23 40.15 -21.13
CA ALA A 390 2.40 40.60 -21.89
C ALA A 390 2.82 42.07 -21.61
N ALA A 391 1.88 42.95 -21.23
CA ALA A 391 2.17 44.37 -20.94
C ALA A 391 2.85 44.57 -19.57
N SER A 392 2.63 43.66 -18.63
CA SER A 392 3.17 43.71 -17.26
C SER A 392 4.66 43.31 -17.17
N ARG A 393 5.14 42.46 -18.10
CA ARG A 393 6.55 41.97 -18.13
C ARG A 393 7.59 43.05 -18.37
N ARG A 394 7.23 44.15 -19.04
CA ARG A 394 8.14 45.30 -19.28
C ARG A 394 8.35 46.19 -18.04
N SER A 395 7.49 46.09 -17.03
CA SER A 395 7.58 46.91 -15.81
C SER A 395 8.34 46.20 -14.68
N ARG A 396 8.22 44.86 -14.55
CA ARG A 396 8.78 44.10 -13.42
C ARG A 396 10.27 43.73 -13.55
N THR A 397 10.88 43.90 -14.72
CA THR A 397 12.31 43.65 -14.94
C THR A 397 13.24 44.72 -14.35
N ARG A 398 12.70 45.82 -13.79
CA ARG A 398 13.49 46.92 -13.23
C ARG A 398 13.59 46.97 -11.69
N THR A 399 12.92 46.09 -10.95
CA THR A 399 12.86 46.14 -9.48
C THR A 399 13.16 44.83 -8.76
N ALA A 400 13.75 43.84 -9.44
CA ALA A 400 14.21 42.60 -8.82
C ALA A 400 15.72 42.62 -8.53
N ARG A 401 16.16 43.54 -7.68
CA ARG A 401 17.39 43.41 -6.88
C ARG A 401 17.07 43.92 -5.49
N THR A 402 17.43 43.12 -4.49
CA THR A 402 17.17 43.24 -3.04
C THR A 402 15.76 42.88 -2.54
N ALA A 403 15.55 41.61 -2.20
CA ALA A 403 14.74 41.22 -1.05
C ALA A 403 15.21 39.85 -0.53
N VAL A 404 15.98 39.90 0.56
CA VAL A 404 16.44 38.75 1.34
C VAL A 404 15.26 38.17 2.13
N ALA A 405 15.25 36.85 2.25
CA ALA A 405 14.27 36.04 2.97
C ALA A 405 13.94 36.58 4.37
N ARG A 406 12.65 36.72 4.67
CA ARG A 406 12.13 36.75 6.05
C ARG A 406 11.10 35.64 6.20
N THR A 407 11.38 34.75 7.14
CA THR A 407 10.51 33.66 7.61
C THR A 407 9.25 34.25 8.25
N PRO A 408 8.03 33.76 7.95
CA PRO A 408 6.85 34.13 8.74
C PRO A 408 6.77 33.24 9.98
N ARG A 409 6.91 33.86 11.15
CA ARG A 409 6.43 33.32 12.43
C ARG A 409 4.90 33.38 12.46
N GLN A 410 4.33 32.26 12.88
CA GLN A 410 3.02 32.03 13.48
C GLN A 410 2.07 33.23 13.65
N ARG A 411 0.86 33.08 13.11
CA ARG A 411 -0.38 33.56 13.71
C ARG A 411 -1.45 32.46 13.60
N VAL A 412 -1.44 31.55 14.57
CA VAL A 412 -2.62 30.78 14.95
C VAL A 412 -3.26 31.55 16.07
N GLY A 413 -4.40 32.17 15.81
CA GLY A 413 -5.11 33.00 16.78
C GLY A 413 -6.19 33.79 16.08
N ALA A 414 -7.44 33.41 16.33
CA ALA A 414 -8.70 33.97 15.84
C ALA A 414 -9.43 33.18 14.74
N LEU A 415 -9.69 31.89 14.99
CA LEU A 415 -10.84 31.19 14.39
C LEU A 415 -11.47 30.15 15.34
N ALA A 416 -11.34 30.36 16.66
CA ALA A 416 -11.91 29.48 17.69
C ALA A 416 -13.10 30.10 18.46
N GLU A 417 -13.37 31.40 18.31
CA GLU A 417 -14.44 32.07 19.08
C GLU A 417 -15.75 32.28 18.31
N ARG A 418 -15.90 31.72 17.10
CA ARG A 418 -17.11 31.92 16.28
C ARG A 418 -17.95 30.67 16.04
N LEU A 419 -17.63 29.56 16.70
CA LEU A 419 -18.46 28.35 16.70
C LEU A 419 -18.95 28.11 18.13
N GLY A 420 -20.12 28.67 18.43
CA GLY A 420 -20.78 28.58 19.74
C GLY A 420 -20.90 27.14 20.22
N VAL A 421 -20.17 26.82 21.28
CA VAL A 421 -20.29 25.57 22.02
C VAL A 421 -21.41 25.74 23.05
N ALA A 422 -22.65 25.50 22.63
CA ALA A 422 -23.77 25.31 23.54
C ALA A 422 -24.86 24.45 22.86
N ALA A 423 -24.69 23.12 22.94
CA ALA A 423 -25.73 22.08 22.97
C ALA A 423 -25.18 20.75 22.39
N TRP A 424 -24.41 19.99 23.18
CA TRP A 424 -24.13 18.58 22.86
C TRP A 424 -24.07 17.73 24.13
N LEU A 425 -25.18 17.70 24.87
CA LEU A 425 -25.47 16.61 25.79
C LEU A 425 -26.19 15.52 25.00
N GLY A 426 -25.50 14.42 24.69
CA GLY A 426 -26.17 13.15 24.36
C GLY A 426 -25.82 12.44 23.05
N LYS A 427 -24.94 12.94 22.19
CA LYS A 427 -24.49 12.17 21.01
C LYS A 427 -23.05 11.66 21.20
N ALA A 428 -22.75 10.49 20.63
CA ALA A 428 -21.42 9.89 20.72
C ALA A 428 -20.41 10.73 19.92
N LEU A 429 -19.34 11.19 20.58
CA LEU A 429 -18.16 11.75 19.90
C LEU A 429 -17.59 10.72 18.91
N PRO A 430 -17.06 11.15 17.76
CA PRO A 430 -16.49 10.25 16.76
C PRO A 430 -15.34 9.42 17.36
N PRO A 431 -15.13 8.20 16.86
CA PRO A 431 -14.05 7.32 17.33
C PRO A 431 -12.66 7.89 16.97
N VAL A 432 -11.80 7.97 17.98
CA VAL A 432 -10.47 8.60 17.91
C VAL A 432 -9.45 7.71 17.21
N ALA A 433 -8.70 8.27 16.26
CA ALA A 433 -7.67 7.56 15.50
C ALA A 433 -6.33 7.54 16.26
N VAL A 434 -5.94 6.38 16.80
CA VAL A 434 -4.68 6.20 17.52
C VAL A 434 -3.65 5.59 16.59
N GLY A 435 -2.50 6.24 16.44
CA GLY A 435 -1.34 5.69 15.73
C GLY A 435 -0.56 4.73 16.62
N CYS A 436 0.11 3.74 16.03
CA CYS A 436 1.00 2.82 16.73
C CYS A 436 2.25 2.54 15.90
N ARG A 437 3.42 2.72 16.49
CA ARG A 437 4.71 2.45 15.87
C ARG A 437 5.49 1.44 16.69
N VAL A 438 6.11 0.49 16.01
CA VAL A 438 7.04 -0.46 16.64
C VAL A 438 8.44 0.15 16.67
N ALA A 439 9.07 0.10 17.84
CA ALA A 439 10.44 0.54 18.06
C ALA A 439 11.46 -0.56 17.68
N PRO A 440 12.76 -0.22 17.50
CA PRO A 440 13.79 -1.21 17.18
C PRO A 440 13.93 -2.35 18.20
N ASP A 441 13.64 -2.10 19.48
CA ASP A 441 13.67 -3.11 20.54
C ASP A 441 12.40 -3.98 20.60
N GLY A 442 11.37 -3.64 19.80
CA GLY A 442 10.04 -4.27 19.80
C GLY A 442 9.02 -3.60 20.75
N SER A 443 9.38 -2.51 21.43
CA SER A 443 8.44 -1.71 22.22
C SER A 443 7.40 -1.01 21.32
N LEU A 444 6.20 -0.74 21.86
CA LEU A 444 5.12 -0.10 21.10
C LEU A 444 4.93 1.36 21.54
N TYR A 445 5.05 2.29 20.58
CA TYR A 445 4.74 3.71 20.76
C TYR A 445 3.35 4.03 20.23
N PHE A 446 2.44 4.47 21.09
CA PHE A 446 1.12 4.95 20.69
C PHE A 446 1.10 6.47 20.58
N ARG A 447 0.50 6.98 19.52
CA ARG A 447 0.27 8.41 19.27
C ARG A 447 -1.22 8.68 19.34
N VAL A 448 -1.67 9.37 20.39
CA VAL A 448 -3.08 9.70 20.61
C VAL A 448 -3.30 11.18 20.31
N PRO A 449 -4.16 11.57 19.35
CA PRO A 449 -4.38 12.97 19.00
C PRO A 449 -5.06 13.72 20.15
N VAL A 450 -4.42 14.78 20.63
CA VAL A 450 -4.89 15.56 21.79
C VAL A 450 -6.13 16.39 21.43
N ALA A 451 -6.19 16.93 20.21
CA ALA A 451 -7.29 17.77 19.73
C ALA A 451 -8.66 17.05 19.64
N GLU A 452 -8.66 15.72 19.65
CA GLU A 452 -9.89 14.91 19.62
C GLU A 452 -10.42 14.54 21.01
N LEU A 453 -9.71 14.95 22.08
CA LEU A 453 -9.99 14.57 23.46
C LEU A 453 -10.25 15.80 24.34
N THR A 454 -11.04 15.62 25.40
CA THR A 454 -11.27 16.66 26.41
C THR A 454 -10.13 16.68 27.42
N HIS A 455 -9.88 17.85 28.04
CA HIS A 455 -8.89 17.95 29.11
C HIS A 455 -9.22 17.01 30.29
N GLY A 456 -8.18 16.54 30.98
CA GLY A 456 -8.27 15.66 32.14
C GLY A 456 -7.44 14.40 32.01
N ASP A 457 -7.72 13.45 32.91
CA ASP A 457 -6.98 12.19 32.99
C ASP A 457 -7.56 11.16 32.03
N TRP A 458 -6.70 10.53 31.25
CA TRP A 458 -7.03 9.51 30.27
C TRP A 458 -6.16 8.27 30.43
N GLN A 459 -6.62 7.17 29.86
CA GLN A 459 -5.88 5.92 29.81
C GLN A 459 -6.06 5.27 28.44
N LEU A 460 -4.95 4.81 27.86
CA LEU A 460 -4.99 3.82 26.79
C LEU A 460 -5.11 2.44 27.42
N VAL A 461 -6.11 1.68 27.00
CA VAL A 461 -6.52 0.42 27.62
C VAL A 461 -6.39 -0.71 26.60
N LEU A 462 -5.49 -1.65 26.86
CA LEU A 462 -5.28 -2.85 26.05
C LEU A 462 -5.98 -4.03 26.74
N ARG A 463 -7.10 -4.48 26.16
CA ARG A 463 -7.89 -5.60 26.69
C ARG A 463 -7.69 -6.86 25.86
N PRO A 464 -7.38 -8.02 26.46
CA PRO A 464 -7.37 -9.27 25.71
C PRO A 464 -8.79 -9.63 25.24
N ARG A 465 -8.91 -10.29 24.09
CA ARG A 465 -10.21 -10.83 23.62
C ARG A 465 -10.62 -12.08 24.40
N ALA A 466 -9.64 -12.82 24.89
CA ALA A 466 -9.81 -13.98 25.76
C ALA A 466 -8.90 -13.77 26.98
N GLY A 467 -9.50 -13.44 28.13
CA GLY A 467 -8.79 -13.08 29.37
C GLY A 467 -9.73 -12.33 30.34
N THR A 468 -9.21 -11.95 31.51
CA THR A 468 -9.97 -11.21 32.53
C THR A 468 -9.56 -9.73 32.59
N GLU A 469 -10.23 -8.92 33.42
CA GLU A 469 -9.84 -7.51 33.60
C GLU A 469 -8.44 -7.39 34.24
N ASP A 470 -7.96 -8.39 34.97
CA ASP A 470 -6.62 -8.43 35.60
C ASP A 470 -5.48 -8.59 34.58
N ASP A 471 -5.82 -9.06 33.38
CA ASP A 471 -4.89 -9.13 32.24
C ASP A 471 -4.81 -7.80 31.48
N THR A 472 -5.69 -6.84 31.79
CA THR A 472 -5.76 -5.57 31.06
C THR A 472 -4.56 -4.67 31.35
N VAL A 473 -3.88 -4.22 30.30
CA VAL A 473 -2.79 -3.25 30.41
C VAL A 473 -3.33 -1.83 30.26
N ARG A 474 -2.91 -0.92 31.15
CA ARG A 474 -3.34 0.48 31.15
C ARG A 474 -2.16 1.42 31.12
N LEU A 475 -2.16 2.34 30.16
CA LEU A 475 -1.16 3.40 30.03
C LEU A 475 -1.85 4.74 30.34
N PRO A 476 -1.68 5.28 31.56
CA PRO A 476 -2.28 6.56 31.92
C PRO A 476 -1.56 7.73 31.27
N PHE A 477 -2.31 8.78 30.95
CA PHE A 477 -1.80 10.06 30.47
C PHE A 477 -2.77 11.19 30.84
N ARG A 478 -2.29 12.43 30.78
CA ARG A 478 -3.09 13.61 31.13
C ARG A 478 -3.07 14.60 29.98
N ILE A 479 -4.22 15.22 29.72
CA ILE A 479 -4.35 16.33 28.78
C ILE A 479 -4.65 17.61 29.56
N THR A 480 -3.84 18.64 29.36
CA THR A 480 -3.98 19.96 29.99
C THR A 480 -4.30 21.04 28.95
N ALA A 481 -4.69 22.23 29.40
CA ALA A 481 -4.96 23.35 28.50
C ALA A 481 -3.68 23.91 27.85
N ASP A 482 -2.52 23.66 28.47
CA ASP A 482 -1.21 24.15 28.02
C ASP A 482 -0.52 23.18 27.05
N ASP A 483 -1.13 22.02 26.76
CA ASP A 483 -0.56 21.04 25.84
C ASP A 483 -0.56 21.57 24.40
N THR A 484 0.62 21.90 23.90
CA THR A 484 0.84 22.38 22.52
C THR A 484 1.24 21.25 21.56
N GLU A 485 1.61 20.08 22.08
CA GLU A 485 1.93 18.91 21.27
C GLU A 485 0.64 18.32 20.67
N PRO A 486 0.61 18.03 19.35
CA PRO A 486 -0.60 17.51 18.71
C PRO A 486 -0.97 16.09 19.17
N TYR A 487 -0.03 15.37 19.81
CA TYR A 487 -0.22 13.99 20.24
C TYR A 487 0.33 13.72 21.64
N ALA A 488 -0.43 12.95 22.43
CA ALA A 488 0.10 12.26 23.59
C ALA A 488 0.86 11.00 23.13
N LYS A 489 2.11 10.86 23.57
CA LYS A 489 3.02 9.76 23.20
C LYS A 489 3.10 8.78 24.36
N LEU A 490 2.64 7.55 24.15
CA LEU A 490 2.61 6.50 25.18
C LEU A 490 3.52 5.35 24.78
N LEU A 491 4.32 4.86 25.72
CA LEU A 491 5.24 3.75 25.49
C LEU A 491 4.79 2.51 26.26
N LEU A 492 4.60 1.41 25.55
CA LEU A 492 4.55 0.06 26.10
C LEU A 492 5.92 -0.58 25.94
N HIS A 493 6.69 -0.64 27.02
CA HIS A 493 8.03 -1.19 27.01
C HIS A 493 7.99 -2.71 26.88
N ARG A 494 8.82 -3.28 25.97
CA ARG A 494 8.86 -4.73 25.74
C ARG A 494 9.31 -5.52 26.97
N SER A 495 10.18 -4.94 27.81
CA SER A 495 10.63 -5.57 29.06
C SER A 495 9.58 -5.56 30.18
N GLY A 496 8.39 -4.99 29.95
CA GLY A 496 7.29 -5.00 30.92
C GLY A 496 6.71 -6.39 31.14
N ARG A 497 5.59 -6.46 31.88
CA ARG A 497 4.83 -7.72 32.06
C ARG A 497 4.47 -8.28 30.68
N PRO A 498 4.84 -9.54 30.36
CA PRO A 498 4.49 -10.16 29.10
C PRO A 498 2.97 -10.17 28.90
N MET A 499 2.53 -9.78 27.71
CA MET A 499 1.13 -9.89 27.32
C MET A 499 0.83 -11.33 26.92
N ALA A 500 -0.26 -11.90 27.45
CA ALA A 500 -0.70 -13.24 27.07
C ALA A 500 -0.85 -13.39 25.54
N GLU A 501 -0.48 -14.56 24.99
CA GLU A 501 -0.63 -14.87 23.57
C GLU A 501 -2.10 -14.74 23.16
N GLY A 502 -2.39 -13.94 22.14
CA GLY A 502 -3.78 -13.67 21.79
C GLY A 502 -4.00 -12.40 21.00
N TYR A 503 -5.29 -12.06 20.86
CA TYR A 503 -5.73 -10.82 20.23
C TYR A 503 -6.08 -9.80 21.30
N TRP A 504 -5.59 -8.57 21.12
CA TRP A 504 -5.77 -7.48 22.06
C TRP A 504 -6.45 -6.30 21.39
N ASN A 505 -7.35 -5.71 22.15
CA ASN A 505 -8.22 -4.65 21.72
C ASN A 505 -7.78 -3.33 22.35
N VAL A 506 -7.49 -2.32 21.53
CA VAL A 506 -7.03 -1.01 21.99
C VAL A 506 -8.22 -0.07 22.20
N HIS A 507 -8.30 0.51 23.39
CA HIS A 507 -9.36 1.43 23.78
C HIS A 507 -8.80 2.70 24.41
N LEU A 508 -9.64 3.74 24.47
CA LEU A 508 -9.42 4.95 25.26
C LEU A 508 -10.48 5.04 26.36
N GLN A 509 -10.07 5.49 27.53
CA GLN A 509 -10.95 5.68 28.68
C GLN A 509 -10.59 7.00 29.40
N GLN A 510 -11.59 7.81 29.72
CA GLN A 510 -11.41 9.03 30.51
C GLN A 510 -11.61 8.73 32.00
N GLY A 511 -10.61 9.00 32.84
CA GLY A 511 -10.60 8.65 34.26
C GLY A 511 -10.80 7.16 34.53
N ARG A 512 -10.97 6.79 35.81
CA ARG A 512 -11.13 5.37 36.22
C ARG A 512 -12.53 4.79 35.96
N LYS A 513 -13.58 5.63 36.01
CA LYS A 513 -14.99 5.21 35.84
C LYS A 513 -15.61 5.68 34.53
N GLY A 514 -14.86 6.39 33.67
CA GLY A 514 -15.43 6.89 32.42
C GLY A 514 -15.62 5.81 31.37
N ARG A 515 -16.32 6.20 30.31
CA ARG A 515 -16.71 5.31 29.21
C ARG A 515 -15.49 4.82 28.44
N VAL A 516 -15.34 3.50 28.32
CA VAL A 516 -14.33 2.86 27.47
C VAL A 516 -14.80 2.91 26.01
N ARG A 517 -13.91 3.33 25.12
CA ARG A 517 -14.21 3.51 23.68
C ARG A 517 -13.18 2.81 22.84
N ARG A 518 -13.59 2.16 21.75
CA ARG A 518 -12.66 1.51 20.84
C ARG A 518 -11.85 2.54 20.07
N ALA A 519 -10.52 2.36 20.03
CA ALA A 519 -9.65 3.19 19.21
C ALA A 519 -9.71 2.76 17.73
N ARG A 520 -9.88 3.75 16.83
CA ARG A 520 -9.64 3.53 15.40
C ARG A 520 -8.15 3.48 15.13
N ALA A 521 -7.76 2.73 14.10
CA ALA A 521 -6.36 2.71 13.67
C ALA A 521 -6.03 3.99 12.90
N GLY A 522 -5.09 4.76 13.43
CA GLY A 522 -4.34 5.76 12.66
C GLY A 522 -3.27 5.09 11.79
N LEU A 523 -2.08 5.68 11.74
CA LEU A 523 -0.90 5.04 11.15
C LEU A 523 -0.44 3.86 12.00
N VAL A 524 -0.13 2.74 11.34
CA VAL A 524 0.38 1.53 11.99
C VAL A 524 1.70 1.17 11.34
N GLU A 525 2.79 1.46 12.03
CA GLU A 525 4.15 1.43 11.49
C GLU A 525 4.91 0.24 12.07
N THR A 526 5.02 -0.82 11.27
CA THR A 526 5.57 -2.12 11.70
C THR A 526 6.93 -2.44 11.08
N GLY A 527 7.54 -1.53 10.30
CA GLY A 527 8.79 -1.80 9.57
C GLY A 527 9.94 -2.30 10.44
N ARG A 528 10.01 -1.86 11.71
CA ARG A 528 11.01 -2.34 12.67
C ARG A 528 10.91 -3.84 13.01
N LEU A 529 9.76 -4.47 12.76
CA LEU A 529 9.60 -5.93 12.91
C LEU A 529 10.28 -6.72 11.78
N LEU A 530 10.73 -6.05 10.71
CA LEU A 530 11.41 -6.65 9.56
C LEU A 530 12.92 -6.45 9.59
N ALA A 531 13.43 -5.82 10.64
CA ALA A 531 14.86 -5.73 10.85
C ALA A 531 15.46 -7.14 11.06
N PRO A 532 16.66 -7.42 10.54
CA PRO A 532 17.28 -8.74 10.60
C PRO A 532 17.51 -9.23 12.03
N THR A 533 17.79 -8.32 12.97
CA THR A 533 17.98 -8.62 14.38
C THR A 533 16.75 -8.19 15.18
N VAL A 534 16.00 -9.17 15.70
CA VAL A 534 15.07 -8.91 16.81
C VAL A 534 15.85 -9.14 18.11
N PRO A 535 16.00 -8.14 18.99
CA PRO A 535 16.74 -8.36 20.22
C PRO A 535 16.08 -9.49 21.03
N PRO A 536 16.86 -10.35 21.69
CA PRO A 536 16.31 -11.38 22.56
C PRO A 536 15.42 -10.74 23.63
N HIS A 537 14.41 -11.48 24.10
CA HIS A 537 13.53 -10.95 25.14
C HIS A 537 14.37 -10.58 26.38
N PRO A 538 14.17 -9.39 27.01
CA PRO A 538 15.01 -8.90 28.09
C PRO A 538 15.09 -9.84 29.31
N SER A 539 14.09 -10.67 29.54
CA SER A 539 14.07 -11.66 30.63
C SER A 539 14.83 -12.96 30.33
N GLY A 540 15.37 -13.13 29.12
CA GLY A 540 16.15 -14.31 28.72
C GLY A 540 15.39 -15.64 28.63
N ALA A 541 14.09 -15.69 28.93
CA ALA A 541 13.36 -16.93 29.20
C ALA A 541 12.19 -17.25 28.23
N GLY A 542 12.35 -16.96 26.92
CA GLY A 542 11.38 -17.39 25.91
C GLY A 542 11.28 -16.49 24.67
N PHE A 543 10.21 -16.70 23.90
CA PHE A 543 9.87 -15.94 22.70
C PHE A 543 8.64 -15.07 22.95
N ALA A 544 8.77 -13.75 22.74
CA ALA A 544 7.63 -12.84 22.79
C ALA A 544 7.72 -11.74 21.72
N THR A 545 6.59 -11.52 21.05
CA THR A 545 6.42 -10.48 20.03
C THR A 545 4.99 -9.94 20.03
N ALA A 546 4.84 -8.67 19.65
CA ALA A 546 3.56 -7.99 19.55
C ALA A 546 3.49 -7.21 18.23
N VAL A 547 2.45 -7.47 17.45
CA VAL A 547 2.26 -6.88 16.12
C VAL A 547 1.00 -6.01 16.15
N PRO A 548 1.11 -4.67 16.08
CA PRO A 548 -0.06 -3.82 15.92
C PRO A 548 -0.61 -3.95 14.50
N TYR A 549 -1.94 -3.91 14.37
CA TYR A 549 -2.60 -4.02 13.09
C TYR A 549 -3.95 -3.30 13.06
N ARG A 550 -4.40 -2.98 11.84
CA ARG A 550 -5.74 -2.46 11.57
C ARG A 550 -6.69 -3.64 11.29
N THR A 551 -7.80 -3.71 12.01
CA THR A 551 -8.86 -4.70 11.74
C THR A 551 -9.65 -4.36 10.48
N GLN A 552 -10.44 -5.30 9.98
CA GLN A 552 -11.36 -5.05 8.86
C GLN A 552 -12.33 -3.88 9.13
N ASP A 553 -12.80 -3.75 10.38
CA ASP A 553 -13.63 -2.62 10.81
C ASP A 553 -12.86 -1.30 11.03
N GLY A 554 -11.56 -1.26 10.71
CA GLY A 554 -10.73 -0.06 10.85
C GLY A 554 -10.26 0.25 12.29
N ASN A 555 -10.39 -0.69 13.22
CA ASN A 555 -9.98 -0.50 14.61
C ASN A 555 -8.50 -0.86 14.82
N LEU A 556 -7.85 -0.23 15.80
CA LEU A 556 -6.51 -0.62 16.23
C LEU A 556 -6.61 -1.85 17.14
N SER A 557 -5.76 -2.84 16.86
CA SER A 557 -5.61 -4.06 17.66
C SER A 557 -4.15 -4.50 17.68
N LEU A 558 -3.81 -5.38 18.62
CA LEU A 558 -2.51 -6.04 18.67
C LEU A 558 -2.71 -7.55 18.56
N ARG A 559 -1.79 -8.24 17.89
CA ARG A 559 -1.64 -9.69 17.98
C ARG A 559 -0.35 -9.96 18.75
N THR A 560 -0.44 -10.73 19.83
CA THR A 560 0.69 -11.06 20.70
C THR A 560 0.96 -12.55 20.69
N TRP A 561 2.24 -12.92 20.79
CA TRP A 561 2.69 -14.26 21.10
C TRP A 561 3.68 -14.19 22.25
N SER A 562 3.57 -15.13 23.18
CA SER A 562 4.41 -15.20 24.38
C SER A 562 4.53 -16.67 24.77
N ARG A 563 5.68 -17.28 24.47
CA ARG A 563 5.95 -18.71 24.63
C ARG A 563 7.24 -18.92 25.40
N ALA A 564 7.26 -19.88 26.34
CA ALA A 564 8.47 -20.25 27.06
C ALA A 564 9.53 -20.89 26.12
N ALA A 565 9.06 -21.68 25.15
CA ALA A 565 9.87 -22.24 24.07
C ALA A 565 9.13 -22.11 22.73
N HIS A 566 9.86 -21.90 21.64
CA HIS A 566 9.29 -21.76 20.30
C HIS A 566 10.31 -22.15 19.21
N ALA A 567 9.88 -22.93 18.23
CA ALA A 567 10.63 -23.16 17.00
C ALA A 567 10.11 -22.21 15.90
N GLU A 568 10.88 -21.18 15.57
CA GLU A 568 10.56 -20.24 14.49
C GLU A 568 10.96 -20.87 13.14
N LEU A 569 10.00 -21.01 12.23
CA LEU A 569 10.22 -21.50 10.87
C LEU A 569 10.77 -20.38 9.98
N GLU A 570 12.00 -20.54 9.50
CA GLU A 570 12.66 -19.57 8.63
C GLU A 570 12.52 -19.96 7.16
N SER A 571 12.77 -21.21 6.79
CA SER A 571 12.60 -21.70 5.41
C SER A 571 11.91 -23.06 5.33
N LEU A 572 11.23 -23.30 4.22
CA LEU A 572 10.53 -24.53 3.89
C LEU A 572 10.78 -24.87 2.43
N ALA A 573 11.49 -25.96 2.15
CA ALA A 573 11.66 -26.48 0.79
C ALA A 573 10.75 -27.70 0.57
N VAL A 574 10.06 -27.73 -0.57
CA VAL A 574 9.16 -28.83 -0.95
C VAL A 574 9.78 -29.58 -2.12
N ASP A 575 10.19 -30.82 -1.87
CA ASP A 575 10.66 -31.77 -2.87
C ASP A 575 9.57 -32.81 -3.18
N PRO A 576 9.67 -33.59 -4.27
CA PRO A 576 8.70 -34.63 -4.60
C PRO A 576 8.48 -35.68 -3.50
N ASP A 577 9.52 -35.98 -2.71
CA ASP A 577 9.48 -37.05 -1.70
C ASP A 577 9.55 -36.56 -0.25
N ALA A 578 9.90 -35.29 -0.02
CA ALA A 578 10.13 -34.76 1.31
C ALA A 578 9.87 -33.25 1.41
N ILE A 579 9.59 -32.78 2.62
CA ILE A 579 9.63 -31.35 2.96
C ILE A 579 10.82 -31.12 3.90
N THR A 580 11.72 -30.22 3.53
CA THR A 580 12.85 -29.81 4.37
C THR A 580 12.51 -28.50 5.08
N LEU A 581 12.68 -28.48 6.40
CA LEU A 581 12.34 -27.37 7.28
C LEU A 581 13.62 -26.87 7.95
N THR A 582 13.83 -25.55 7.94
CA THR A 582 14.90 -24.92 8.73
C THR A 582 14.37 -23.75 9.55
N GLY A 583 15.04 -23.47 10.65
CA GLY A 583 14.69 -22.33 11.49
C GLY A 583 15.46 -22.30 12.79
N THR A 584 14.97 -21.57 13.78
CA THR A 584 15.66 -21.34 15.04
C THR A 584 14.77 -21.71 16.24
N VAL A 585 15.33 -22.41 17.22
CA VAL A 585 14.68 -22.69 18.51
C VAL A 585 15.02 -21.57 19.50
N HIS A 586 14.00 -20.97 20.09
CA HIS A 586 14.10 -19.91 21.10
C HIS A 586 13.62 -20.41 22.47
N GLY A 587 14.38 -20.11 23.54
CA GLY A 587 14.08 -20.52 24.93
C GLY A 587 15.24 -21.30 25.59
N ALA A 588 15.18 -21.51 26.91
CA ALA A 588 16.31 -22.04 27.71
C ALA A 588 16.70 -23.51 27.43
N ALA A 589 15.81 -24.30 26.83
CA ALA A 589 16.08 -25.69 26.45
C ALA A 589 16.73 -25.85 25.06
N ALA A 590 17.03 -24.77 24.34
CA ALA A 590 17.46 -24.81 22.92
C ALA A 590 18.91 -25.27 22.67
N ARG A 591 19.69 -25.63 23.71
CA ARG A 591 21.15 -25.84 23.59
C ARG A 591 21.54 -27.26 23.99
N GLY A 592 22.08 -28.02 23.04
CA GLY A 592 22.77 -29.29 23.30
C GLY A 592 21.91 -30.57 23.36
N HIS A 593 20.62 -30.48 23.03
CA HIS A 593 19.71 -31.63 23.02
C HIS A 593 19.57 -32.22 21.60
N HIS A 594 19.45 -33.53 21.49
CA HIS A 594 18.92 -34.14 20.28
C HIS A 594 17.41 -33.84 20.22
N TYR A 595 16.89 -33.51 19.03
CA TYR A 595 15.46 -33.28 18.82
C TYR A 595 14.89 -34.28 17.82
N ARG A 596 13.59 -34.53 17.94
CA ARG A 596 12.77 -35.13 16.90
C ARG A 596 11.72 -34.14 16.45
N LEU A 597 11.40 -34.13 15.17
CA LEU A 597 10.19 -33.51 14.68
C LEU A 597 9.08 -34.54 14.79
N ARG A 598 7.99 -34.15 15.45
CA ARG A 598 6.80 -34.97 15.64
C ARG A 598 5.64 -34.39 14.86
N ALA A 599 4.95 -35.26 14.13
CA ALA A 599 3.73 -34.94 13.42
C ALA A 599 2.58 -35.77 14.01
N ARG A 600 1.47 -35.12 14.38
CA ARG A 600 0.28 -35.80 14.91
C ARG A 600 -0.94 -35.49 14.07
N LEU A 601 -1.71 -36.52 13.73
CA LEU A 601 -2.98 -36.37 13.03
C LEU A 601 -3.99 -35.66 13.93
N ARG A 602 -4.57 -34.56 13.44
CA ARG A 602 -5.57 -33.80 14.15
C ARG A 602 -6.87 -34.59 14.26
N GLY A 603 -7.33 -34.84 15.48
CA GLY A 603 -8.55 -35.60 15.74
C GLY A 603 -8.39 -37.12 15.61
N GLY A 604 -7.16 -37.64 15.55
CA GLY A 604 -6.85 -39.06 15.57
C GLY A 604 -5.62 -39.39 16.40
N ASP A 605 -5.27 -40.68 16.44
CA ASP A 605 -4.13 -41.20 17.22
C ASP A 605 -2.88 -41.45 16.38
N ALA A 606 -2.98 -41.33 15.05
CA ALA A 606 -1.85 -41.49 14.14
C ALA A 606 -0.78 -40.41 14.36
N SER A 607 0.48 -40.82 14.39
CA SER A 607 1.63 -39.92 14.51
C SER A 607 2.88 -40.54 13.90
N PHE A 608 3.81 -39.70 13.48
CA PHE A 608 5.14 -40.12 13.03
C PHE A 608 6.20 -39.14 13.52
N GLU A 609 7.44 -39.61 13.55
CA GLU A 609 8.59 -38.86 14.06
C GLU A 609 9.76 -38.97 13.08
N THR A 610 10.48 -37.87 12.90
CA THR A 610 11.70 -37.82 12.09
C THR A 610 12.80 -37.11 12.86
N ARG A 611 14.05 -37.40 12.51
CA ARG A 611 15.21 -36.80 13.17
C ARG A 611 15.26 -35.29 12.88
N CYS A 612 15.54 -34.51 13.91
CA CYS A 612 15.78 -33.07 13.81
C CYS A 612 17.18 -32.76 14.37
N THR A 613 18.02 -32.12 13.57
CA THR A 613 19.34 -31.65 14.02
C THR A 613 19.21 -30.23 14.51
N VAL A 614 19.71 -29.93 15.71
CA VAL A 614 19.77 -28.57 16.27
C VAL A 614 21.21 -28.29 16.66
N ASP A 615 21.77 -27.18 16.19
CA ASP A 615 23.15 -26.78 16.50
C ASP A 615 23.25 -25.96 17.81
N GLU A 616 24.47 -25.55 18.18
CA GLU A 616 24.71 -24.76 19.39
C GLU A 616 24.07 -23.35 19.35
N ALA A 617 23.82 -22.82 18.16
CA ALA A 617 23.11 -21.56 17.95
C ALA A 617 21.58 -21.71 18.05
N GLY A 618 21.09 -22.95 18.14
CA GLY A 618 19.67 -23.28 18.16
C GLY A 618 19.06 -23.40 16.76
N CYS A 619 19.87 -23.38 15.69
CA CYS A 619 19.38 -23.55 14.33
C CYS A 619 19.02 -25.02 14.11
N PHE A 620 17.79 -25.27 13.69
CA PHE A 620 17.29 -26.61 13.43
C PHE A 620 17.18 -26.91 11.92
N THR A 621 17.33 -28.18 11.59
CA THR A 621 16.98 -28.73 10.27
C THR A 621 16.24 -30.06 10.47
N ALA A 622 15.10 -30.21 9.81
CA ALA A 622 14.30 -31.42 9.84
C ALA A 622 13.80 -31.78 8.44
N ARG A 623 13.75 -33.07 8.14
CA ARG A 623 13.24 -33.58 6.86
C ARG A 623 12.03 -34.45 7.13
N VAL A 624 10.88 -34.05 6.60
CA VAL A 624 9.58 -34.74 6.70
C VAL A 624 9.40 -35.61 5.46
N PRO A 625 9.54 -36.95 5.55
CA PRO A 625 9.26 -37.84 4.43
C PRO A 625 7.77 -37.81 4.11
N LEU A 626 7.40 -37.65 2.84
CA LEU A 626 5.99 -37.56 2.44
C LEU A 626 5.27 -38.91 2.42
N ALA A 627 6.02 -40.02 2.40
CA ALA A 627 5.48 -41.37 2.48
C ALA A 627 4.77 -41.64 3.82
N ASP A 628 5.27 -41.09 4.93
CA ASP A 628 4.72 -41.33 6.27
C ASP A 628 3.28 -40.78 6.43
N PRO A 629 3.01 -39.48 6.20
CA PRO A 629 1.65 -38.93 6.27
C PRO A 629 0.72 -39.51 5.21
N ALA A 630 1.26 -39.99 4.08
CA ALA A 630 0.47 -40.60 3.01
C ALA A 630 0.04 -42.03 3.36
N GLY A 631 0.92 -42.84 3.95
CA GLY A 631 0.61 -44.22 4.35
C GLY A 631 -0.34 -44.32 5.54
N GLN A 632 -0.40 -43.29 6.39
CA GLN A 632 -1.29 -43.22 7.56
C GLN A 632 -2.57 -42.39 7.31
N HIS A 633 -2.90 -42.12 6.05
CA HIS A 633 -3.97 -41.21 5.67
C HIS A 633 -5.37 -41.85 5.82
N PRO A 634 -6.34 -41.20 6.49
CA PRO A 634 -7.66 -41.79 6.78
C PRO A 634 -8.65 -41.81 5.60
N GLY A 635 -8.21 -41.53 4.37
CA GLY A 635 -9.04 -41.57 3.15
C GLY A 635 -9.86 -40.30 2.83
N GLY A 636 -9.84 -39.28 3.70
CA GLY A 636 -10.48 -37.97 3.49
C GLY A 636 -9.54 -36.81 3.83
N GLU A 637 -10.01 -35.55 3.84
CA GLU A 637 -9.13 -34.42 4.23
C GLU A 637 -8.55 -34.63 5.64
N ALA A 638 -7.22 -34.59 5.75
CA ALA A 638 -6.49 -34.79 6.99
C ALA A 638 -5.48 -33.67 7.24
N ILE A 639 -5.24 -33.35 8.52
CA ILE A 639 -4.29 -32.31 8.94
C ILE A 639 -3.33 -32.91 9.95
N TRP A 640 -2.04 -32.80 9.67
CA TRP A 640 -0.96 -33.16 10.58
C TRP A 640 -0.42 -31.89 11.24
N ASP A 641 -0.42 -31.87 12.57
CA ASP A 641 0.18 -30.81 13.37
C ASP A 641 1.66 -31.13 13.65
N LEU A 642 2.57 -30.20 13.32
CA LEU A 642 4.01 -30.40 13.44
C LEU A 642 4.58 -29.65 14.66
N GLY A 643 5.53 -30.26 15.35
CA GLY A 643 6.28 -29.65 16.44
C GLY A 643 7.64 -30.32 16.66
N LEU A 644 8.51 -29.68 17.45
CA LEU A 644 9.79 -30.24 17.86
C LEU A 644 9.70 -30.77 19.29
N GLU A 645 10.31 -31.91 19.56
CA GLU A 645 10.32 -32.53 20.88
C GLU A 645 11.77 -32.92 21.24
N PRO A 646 12.30 -32.46 22.39
CA PRO A 646 13.60 -32.93 22.89
C PRO A 646 13.56 -34.44 23.20
N TYR A 647 14.64 -35.18 22.96
CA TYR A 647 14.67 -36.62 23.24
C TYR A 647 14.58 -36.96 24.74
N ASP A 648 15.08 -36.08 25.60
CA ASP A 648 15.14 -36.22 27.06
C ASP A 648 13.91 -35.67 27.79
N GLU A 649 13.08 -34.85 27.13
CA GLU A 649 11.83 -34.30 27.67
C GLU A 649 10.61 -34.84 26.91
N GLN A 650 10.38 -36.15 26.98
CA GLN A 650 9.26 -36.81 26.30
C GLN A 650 7.91 -36.20 26.71
N GLY A 651 7.09 -35.86 25.71
CA GLY A 651 5.81 -35.19 25.87
C GLY A 651 5.87 -33.66 25.80
N HIS A 652 7.06 -33.04 25.84
CA HIS A 652 7.21 -31.59 25.72
C HIS A 652 7.35 -31.15 24.26
N VAL A 653 6.22 -30.90 23.59
CA VAL A 653 6.20 -30.46 22.18
C VAL A 653 6.33 -28.94 22.07
N ILE A 654 7.45 -28.48 21.52
CA ILE A 654 7.71 -27.10 21.13
C ILE A 654 6.97 -26.80 19.82
N ARG A 655 6.13 -25.75 19.85
CA ARG A 655 5.34 -25.34 18.69
C ARG A 655 6.24 -24.77 17.58
N LEU A 656 6.12 -25.36 16.40
CA LEU A 656 6.74 -24.92 15.16
C LEU A 656 5.80 -23.94 14.43
N ALA A 657 6.22 -22.68 14.29
CA ALA A 657 5.40 -21.62 13.71
C ALA A 657 6.29 -20.55 13.05
N ARG A 658 5.71 -19.69 12.21
CA ARG A 658 6.40 -18.49 11.68
C ARG A 658 5.79 -17.24 12.31
N LEU A 659 6.43 -16.68 13.32
CA LEU A 659 5.90 -15.60 14.16
C LEU A 659 6.68 -14.29 14.04
N ARG A 660 7.93 -14.33 13.53
CA ARG A 660 8.69 -13.11 13.25
C ARG A 660 8.04 -12.30 12.12
N GLY A 661 8.34 -11.00 12.07
CA GLY A 661 7.80 -10.10 11.05
C GLY A 661 6.50 -9.40 11.46
N ASP A 662 5.84 -8.77 10.49
CA ASP A 662 4.73 -7.85 10.68
C ASP A 662 3.36 -8.39 10.21
N VAL A 663 3.30 -9.68 9.86
CA VAL A 663 2.09 -10.33 9.36
C VAL A 663 1.41 -11.08 10.50
N ILE A 664 0.17 -10.70 10.82
CA ILE A 664 -0.56 -11.29 11.93
C ILE A 664 -1.15 -12.68 11.62
N GLU A 665 -1.48 -12.94 10.36
CA GLU A 665 -2.03 -14.20 9.86
C GLU A 665 -1.40 -14.49 8.49
N ARG A 666 -0.58 -15.54 8.45
CA ARG A 666 0.29 -15.84 7.30
C ARG A 666 -0.31 -16.79 6.27
N ARG A 667 -1.44 -17.43 6.59
CA ARG A 667 -2.11 -18.42 5.73
C ARG A 667 -2.33 -17.96 4.27
N ARG A 668 -2.51 -16.65 4.03
CA ARG A 668 -2.79 -16.10 2.69
C ARG A 668 -1.56 -15.50 2.00
N THR A 669 -0.54 -15.15 2.77
CA THR A 669 0.72 -14.52 2.30
C THR A 669 1.78 -15.58 2.01
N ASP A 670 1.91 -16.55 2.91
CA ASP A 670 2.91 -17.61 2.90
C ASP A 670 2.21 -18.85 2.34
N VAL A 671 2.24 -18.95 1.01
CA VAL A 671 1.55 -20.01 0.27
C VAL A 671 2.60 -20.92 -0.34
N PHE A 672 2.62 -22.15 0.15
CA PHE A 672 3.58 -23.16 -0.24
C PHE A 672 3.02 -24.03 -1.38
N PRO A 673 3.88 -24.54 -2.27
CA PRO A 673 3.47 -25.55 -3.24
C PRO A 673 3.08 -26.86 -2.54
N GLY A 674 2.19 -27.62 -3.16
CA GLY A 674 1.88 -28.99 -2.75
C GLY A 674 2.84 -29.99 -3.37
N ALA A 675 3.10 -31.08 -2.66
CA ALA A 675 3.82 -32.24 -3.18
C ALA A 675 2.88 -33.43 -3.36
N ARG A 676 3.22 -34.29 -4.32
CA ARG A 676 2.46 -35.48 -4.69
C ARG A 676 3.35 -36.71 -4.52
N PRO A 677 3.39 -37.31 -3.31
CA PRO A 677 4.16 -38.53 -3.12
C PRO A 677 3.60 -39.66 -4.00
N ALA A 678 4.48 -40.55 -4.47
CA ALA A 678 4.05 -41.79 -5.11
C ALA A 678 3.43 -42.73 -4.07
N THR A 679 2.11 -42.93 -4.11
CA THR A 679 1.37 -43.81 -3.22
C THR A 679 0.76 -44.98 -3.99
N ALA A 680 0.55 -46.13 -3.32
CA ALA A 680 -0.07 -47.31 -3.94
C ALA A 680 -1.58 -47.15 -4.21
N ASP A 681 -2.27 -46.29 -3.44
CA ASP A 681 -3.74 -46.29 -3.32
C ASP A 681 -4.47 -45.06 -3.89
N GLY A 682 -3.78 -44.19 -4.64
CA GLY A 682 -4.38 -43.06 -5.35
C GLY A 682 -3.68 -41.73 -5.12
N ALA A 683 -3.92 -40.75 -6.00
CA ALA A 683 -3.26 -39.45 -5.93
C ALA A 683 -3.65 -38.66 -4.67
N LEU A 684 -2.68 -38.40 -3.80
CA LEU A 684 -2.79 -37.56 -2.62
C LEU A 684 -1.93 -36.31 -2.81
N GLU A 685 -2.47 -35.13 -2.52
CA GLU A 685 -1.68 -33.91 -2.48
C GLU A 685 -1.43 -33.46 -1.03
N LEU A 686 -0.16 -33.37 -0.66
CA LEU A 686 0.30 -32.91 0.64
C LEU A 686 0.75 -31.45 0.53
N ARG A 687 0.09 -30.56 1.28
CA ARG A 687 0.32 -29.12 1.23
C ARG A 687 0.74 -28.59 2.60
N PRO A 688 1.98 -28.10 2.76
CA PRO A 688 2.34 -27.32 3.93
C PRO A 688 1.47 -26.06 3.98
N TYR A 689 1.03 -25.68 5.17
CA TYR A 689 0.36 -24.40 5.38
C TYR A 689 0.51 -23.90 6.80
N LEU A 690 0.33 -22.59 6.98
CA LEU A 690 0.28 -21.98 8.30
C LEU A 690 -1.17 -21.84 8.76
N THR A 691 -1.45 -22.28 9.99
CA THR A 691 -2.77 -22.15 10.63
C THR A 691 -3.10 -20.68 10.95
N SER A 692 -4.30 -20.40 11.48
CA SER A 692 -4.67 -19.04 11.94
C SER A 692 -3.83 -18.55 13.13
N SER A 693 -3.12 -19.45 13.82
CA SER A 693 -2.14 -19.13 14.86
C SER A 693 -0.71 -19.04 14.32
N ASN A 694 -0.54 -19.20 13.00
CA ASN A 694 0.72 -19.30 12.25
C ASN A 694 1.57 -20.54 12.58
N ASP A 695 1.01 -21.55 13.25
CA ASP A 695 1.68 -22.84 13.43
C ASP A 695 1.71 -23.61 12.11
N LEU A 696 2.82 -24.32 11.86
CA LEU A 696 3.00 -25.14 10.66
C LEU A 696 2.18 -26.43 10.78
N ALA A 697 1.44 -26.73 9.72
CA ALA A 697 0.70 -27.97 9.57
C ALA A 697 0.85 -28.51 8.14
N LEU A 698 0.66 -29.81 7.97
CA LEU A 698 0.62 -30.47 6.67
C LEU A 698 -0.82 -30.92 6.39
N LYS A 699 -1.43 -30.33 5.36
CA LYS A 699 -2.78 -30.69 4.91
C LYS A 699 -2.68 -31.74 3.80
N ALA A 700 -3.34 -32.88 4.02
CA ALA A 700 -3.50 -33.92 3.02
C ALA A 700 -4.89 -33.80 2.38
N VAL A 701 -4.93 -33.74 1.04
CA VAL A 701 -6.17 -33.61 0.28
C VAL A 701 -6.24 -34.74 -0.76
N PRO A 702 -7.33 -35.53 -0.79
CA PRO A 702 -7.59 -36.48 -1.88
C PRO A 702 -7.71 -35.75 -3.23
N ASP A 703 -7.12 -36.29 -4.29
CA ASP A 703 -7.20 -35.68 -5.62
C ASP A 703 -8.64 -35.69 -6.16
N PRO A 704 -9.21 -34.54 -6.58
CA PRO A 704 -10.52 -34.49 -7.22
C PRO A 704 -10.61 -35.22 -8.58
N VAL A 705 -9.50 -35.69 -9.16
CA VAL A 705 -9.44 -36.31 -10.52
C VAL A 705 -9.25 -37.84 -10.50
N ALA A 706 -9.26 -38.51 -9.33
CA ALA A 706 -9.26 -39.97 -9.32
C ALA A 706 -10.63 -40.51 -9.79
N PRO A 707 -10.75 -41.30 -10.88
CA PRO A 707 -12.01 -41.96 -11.20
C PRO A 707 -12.36 -42.90 -10.03
N ALA A 708 -13.60 -42.82 -9.56
CA ALA A 708 -14.15 -43.79 -8.63
C ALA A 708 -13.91 -45.18 -9.22
N ARG A 709 -13.06 -45.99 -8.57
CA ARG A 709 -12.96 -47.41 -8.89
C ARG A 709 -14.30 -48.02 -8.48
N GLU A 710 -15.17 -48.27 -9.46
CA GLU A 710 -16.31 -49.15 -9.30
C GLU A 710 -15.80 -50.50 -8.77
N SER A 711 -16.27 -50.86 -7.58
CA SER A 711 -16.09 -52.16 -6.98
C SER A 711 -16.78 -53.19 -7.87
N VAL A 712 -15.99 -54.03 -8.54
CA VAL A 712 -16.47 -55.28 -9.12
C VAL A 712 -16.67 -56.27 -7.97
N VAL A 713 -17.94 -56.57 -7.66
CA VAL A 713 -18.40 -57.87 -7.18
C VAL A 713 -19.62 -58.24 -8.01
#